data_AF-A0A132EB61-F1
#
_entry.id   AF-A0A132EB61-F1
#
_cell.length_a   1.000
_cell.length_b   1.000
_cell.length_c   1.000
_cell.angle_alpha   90.00
_cell.angle_beta   90.00
_cell.angle_gamma   90.00
#
_symmetry.space_group_name_H-M   'P 1'
#
loop_
_entity.id
_entity.type
_entity.pdbx_description
1 polymer ?
#
loop_
_entity_poly.entity_id
_entity_poly.type
_entity_poly.pdbx_seq_one_letter_code
_entity_poly.pdbx_strand_id
1 'polypeptide(L)'
;MPRKTPIERYRNIGISAHIDAGKTTTTERILFYTGVSHKIGEVHDGAATMDWMEQEQERGITITSAATTAFWKGMAGNYPEHRINIIDTPGHVDFTIEVERSMRVLDGACMVYDSVGGVQPQSETVWRQANKYKVPRIAFVNKMDRVGADFFRVQRQIGERLKGVAVPIQIPIGAEEHFQGVVDLVKMKAIVWDDESQGVKFTYEDIPAELEGLAHEWREKMVEAAAEASEELLEKYLHDHESLTEDEIKAALRQRTIANEIVPMLCGSAFKNKGVQAMLDAVIDYLPSPVDVPAILGHDFHDPEKPAERHPSDDEPFSSLAFKIMTDPFVGQLIFFRVYSGVVESGDTVLNATKDKKERLGRILQMHANERKEIKEVRAGDIAAAVGLKEATTGDTLCDPAKPIILEKMEFPEPVISQAVEPKTKADQEKMGLALNRLAQEDPSFRVQTDEESGQTIISGMGELHLEILVDRMKREFGVEATVGKPQVAYRETVRTTAADVEGKFVKQSGGRGQYGHAVITLEPNPGKGYEFLDEIKGGVIPREFIPAVNKGIEETLKSGVLAGYPVVDVKVHLTFGSYHDVDSNENAFRMAGSMAFKEAMRKAKPVLLEPMMAVEVETPEDFMGNVMGDLSSRRGIVQGMEDIAGGGGKLVRAEVPLAEMFGYSTSLRSATQGRATYTMEFKQYAETPANVSEAVINAKTK
;
A
#
# COMPACT_ATOMS: atom_id res chain seq x y z
N MET A 1 -28.75 25.68 8.74
CA MET A 1 -29.33 26.32 7.54
C MET A 1 -29.79 25.22 6.58
N PRO A 2 -30.74 25.45 5.66
CA PRO A 2 -31.04 24.44 4.63
C PRO A 2 -29.80 24.18 3.76
N ARG A 3 -29.58 22.93 3.35
CA ARG A 3 -28.51 22.54 2.43
C ARG A 3 -28.54 23.42 1.18
N LYS A 4 -27.37 23.94 0.76
CA LYS A 4 -27.25 24.65 -0.53
C LYS A 4 -27.48 23.70 -1.71
N THR A 5 -26.89 22.52 -1.64
CA THR A 5 -27.04 21.45 -2.63
C THR A 5 -27.66 20.23 -1.91
N PRO A 6 -28.80 19.72 -2.38
CA PRO A 6 -29.40 18.48 -1.88
C PRO A 6 -28.46 17.28 -2.02
N ILE A 7 -28.61 16.27 -1.16
CA ILE A 7 -27.71 15.12 -1.09
C ILE A 7 -27.75 14.26 -2.36
N GLU A 8 -28.89 14.19 -3.03
CA GLU A 8 -29.12 13.46 -4.28
C GLU A 8 -28.29 14.05 -5.43
N ARG A 9 -27.85 15.30 -5.29
CA ARG A 9 -27.01 16.02 -6.25
C ARG A 9 -25.52 16.02 -5.89
N TYR A 10 -25.11 15.16 -4.96
CA TYR A 10 -23.70 14.93 -4.64
C TYR A 10 -23.18 13.79 -5.51
N ARG A 11 -21.93 13.90 -5.94
CA ARG A 11 -21.17 12.83 -6.58
C ARG A 11 -19.82 12.77 -5.89
N ASN A 12 -19.54 11.67 -5.19
CA ASN A 12 -18.24 11.46 -4.56
C ASN A 12 -17.48 10.44 -5.36
N ILE A 13 -16.57 10.93 -6.22
CA ILE A 13 -15.93 10.13 -7.24
C ILE A 13 -14.41 10.08 -7.09
N GLY A 14 -13.84 8.92 -7.36
CA GLY A 14 -12.40 8.76 -7.54
C GLY A 14 -12.03 8.79 -9.00
N ILE A 15 -10.87 9.37 -9.34
CA ILE A 15 -10.24 9.19 -10.65
C ILE A 15 -9.08 8.20 -10.48
N SER A 16 -9.18 7.02 -11.10
CA SER A 16 -8.22 5.92 -10.90
C SER A 16 -7.83 5.24 -12.21
N ALA A 17 -6.59 4.76 -12.29
CA ALA A 17 -5.98 4.27 -13.54
C ALA A 17 -4.55 3.75 -13.31
N HIS A 18 -4.01 3.07 -14.31
CA HIS A 18 -2.57 2.83 -14.44
C HIS A 18 -1.75 4.14 -14.51
N ILE A 19 -0.45 4.04 -14.25
CA ILE A 19 0.53 5.14 -14.42
C ILE A 19 0.44 5.68 -15.86
N ASP A 20 0.62 6.97 -16.03
CA ASP A 20 0.59 7.65 -17.32
C ASP A 20 -0.72 7.58 -18.13
N ALA A 21 -1.79 6.92 -17.68
CA ALA A 21 -3.08 6.90 -18.39
C ALA A 21 -3.77 8.30 -18.48
N GLY A 22 -3.19 9.31 -17.83
CA GLY A 22 -3.67 10.70 -17.85
C GLY A 22 -4.75 11.00 -16.81
N LYS A 23 -4.67 10.38 -15.62
CA LYS A 23 -5.58 10.68 -14.48
C LYS A 23 -5.53 12.15 -14.10
N THR A 24 -4.37 12.62 -13.67
CA THR A 24 -4.16 13.99 -13.19
C THR A 24 -4.51 14.99 -14.29
N THR A 25 -4.11 14.72 -15.54
CA THR A 25 -4.54 15.53 -16.69
C THR A 25 -6.06 15.59 -16.81
N THR A 26 -6.76 14.46 -16.66
CA THR A 26 -8.23 14.42 -16.67
C THR A 26 -8.80 15.24 -15.52
N THR A 27 -8.25 15.11 -14.31
CA THR A 27 -8.66 15.89 -13.14
C THR A 27 -8.46 17.40 -13.35
N GLU A 28 -7.32 17.85 -13.88
CA GLU A 28 -7.07 19.26 -14.20
C GLU A 28 -8.09 19.80 -15.22
N ARG A 29 -8.48 19.00 -16.22
CA ARG A 29 -9.55 19.37 -17.16
C ARG A 29 -10.90 19.51 -16.46
N ILE A 30 -11.22 18.62 -15.52
CA ILE A 30 -12.44 18.74 -14.72
C ILE A 30 -12.44 20.07 -13.94
N LEU A 31 -11.32 20.42 -13.30
CA LEU A 31 -11.19 21.68 -12.55
C LEU A 31 -11.36 22.91 -13.45
N PHE A 32 -10.81 22.86 -14.66
CA PHE A 32 -10.97 23.93 -15.65
C PHE A 32 -12.42 24.08 -16.10
N TYR A 33 -13.07 22.99 -16.54
CA TYR A 33 -14.44 23.06 -17.07
C TYR A 33 -15.48 23.41 -16.01
N THR A 34 -15.27 22.98 -14.77
CA THR A 34 -16.14 23.35 -13.63
C THR A 34 -15.91 24.79 -13.15
N GLY A 35 -14.93 25.50 -13.73
CA GLY A 35 -14.61 26.89 -13.43
C GLY A 35 -13.88 27.09 -12.09
N VAL A 36 -13.36 26.01 -11.50
CA VAL A 36 -12.62 26.09 -10.25
C VAL A 36 -11.19 26.56 -10.49
N SER A 37 -10.57 26.10 -11.57
CA SER A 37 -9.32 26.68 -12.09
C SER A 37 -9.60 27.53 -13.32
N HIS A 38 -8.96 28.70 -13.39
CA HIS A 38 -9.03 29.60 -14.55
C HIS A 38 -7.92 29.34 -15.58
N LYS A 39 -7.00 28.41 -15.29
CA LYS A 39 -5.92 28.00 -16.19
C LYS A 39 -5.89 26.49 -16.30
N ILE A 40 -5.55 26.03 -17.49
CA ILE A 40 -5.23 24.64 -17.74
C ILE A 40 -3.84 24.38 -17.14
N GLY A 41 -3.76 23.48 -16.15
CA GLY A 41 -2.50 22.94 -15.65
C GLY A 41 -2.03 21.77 -16.52
N GLU A 42 -0.73 21.70 -16.82
CA GLU A 42 -0.10 20.53 -17.44
C GLU A 42 0.89 19.88 -16.47
N VAL A 43 0.82 18.55 -16.36
CA VAL A 43 1.64 17.75 -15.43
C VAL A 43 3.12 17.82 -15.82
N HIS A 44 3.43 17.78 -17.13
CA HIS A 44 4.81 17.81 -17.63
C HIS A 44 5.53 19.14 -17.38
N ASP A 45 4.77 20.22 -17.20
CA ASP A 45 5.31 21.56 -16.92
C ASP A 45 5.37 21.86 -15.41
N GLY A 46 5.02 20.90 -14.54
CA GLY A 46 4.93 21.10 -13.10
C GLY A 46 3.81 22.07 -12.68
N ALA A 47 2.86 22.34 -13.57
CA ALA A 47 1.78 23.32 -13.37
C ALA A 47 0.45 22.67 -12.94
N ALA A 48 0.44 21.36 -12.69
CA ALA A 48 -0.75 20.65 -12.21
C ALA A 48 -1.10 21.08 -10.77
N THR A 49 -2.36 21.43 -10.56
CA THR A 49 -2.89 21.86 -9.26
C THR A 49 -2.95 20.70 -8.26
N MET A 50 -3.25 19.49 -8.75
CA MET A 50 -3.44 18.30 -7.90
C MET A 50 -2.12 17.67 -7.43
N ASP A 51 -1.05 17.80 -8.21
CA ASP A 51 0.31 17.35 -7.86
C ASP A 51 1.06 18.51 -7.17
N TRP A 52 0.75 18.75 -5.90
CA TRP A 52 1.24 19.91 -5.15
C TRP A 52 2.58 19.66 -4.45
N MET A 53 3.01 18.41 -4.28
CA MET A 53 4.29 18.09 -3.67
C MET A 53 5.44 18.28 -4.66
N GLU A 54 6.58 18.78 -4.18
CA GLU A 54 7.80 18.92 -5.02
C GLU A 54 8.19 17.58 -5.67
N GLN A 55 8.07 16.47 -4.93
CA GLN A 55 8.40 15.13 -5.43
C GLN A 55 7.46 14.66 -6.55
N GLU A 56 6.19 15.06 -6.51
CA GLU A 56 5.21 14.74 -7.56
C GLU A 56 5.56 15.52 -8.84
N GLN A 57 5.89 16.80 -8.71
CA GLN A 57 6.28 17.67 -9.83
C GLN A 57 7.63 17.26 -10.45
N GLU A 58 8.63 16.93 -9.63
CA GLU A 58 9.96 16.50 -10.10
C GLU A 58 9.89 15.17 -10.89
N ARG A 59 8.97 14.28 -10.52
CA ARG A 59 8.86 12.92 -11.10
C ARG A 59 7.72 12.76 -12.10
N GLY A 60 6.78 13.70 -12.15
CA GLY A 60 5.58 13.65 -13.00
C GLY A 60 4.61 12.52 -12.62
N ILE A 61 4.54 12.16 -11.33
CA ILE A 61 3.64 11.12 -10.81
C ILE A 61 2.86 11.62 -9.60
N THR A 62 1.60 11.19 -9.48
CA THR A 62 0.79 11.42 -8.27
C THR A 62 1.18 10.41 -7.18
N ILE A 63 1.56 10.93 -6.01
CA ILE A 63 2.02 10.18 -4.83
C ILE A 63 0.92 10.13 -3.77
N THR A 64 0.27 11.27 -3.48
CA THR A 64 -0.78 11.36 -2.47
C THR A 64 -2.13 11.64 -3.09
N SER A 65 -3.21 11.12 -2.50
CA SER A 65 -4.55 11.42 -3.02
C SER A 65 -4.95 12.87 -2.73
N ALA A 66 -5.37 13.62 -3.74
CA ALA A 66 -5.81 15.01 -3.56
C ALA A 66 -7.34 15.08 -3.60
N ALA A 67 -7.93 15.67 -2.56
CA ALA A 67 -9.37 15.88 -2.47
C ALA A 67 -9.73 17.31 -2.92
N THR A 68 -10.75 17.42 -3.76
CA THR A 68 -11.24 18.70 -4.27
C THR A 68 -12.76 18.68 -4.45
N THR A 69 -13.38 19.85 -4.40
CA THR A 69 -14.83 20.01 -4.65
C THR A 69 -15.03 20.92 -5.85
N ALA A 70 -15.86 20.48 -6.79
CA ALA A 70 -16.26 21.21 -7.98
C ALA A 70 -17.78 21.24 -8.14
N PHE A 71 -18.28 22.15 -8.97
CA PHE A 71 -19.71 22.29 -9.27
C PHE A 71 -19.96 22.18 -10.77
N TRP A 72 -20.89 21.32 -11.17
CA TRP A 72 -21.18 21.03 -12.57
C TRP A 72 -22.67 21.21 -12.88
N LYS A 73 -22.99 21.82 -14.03
CA LYS A 73 -24.37 22.06 -14.54
C LYS A 73 -24.65 21.34 -15.85
N GLY A 74 -23.78 20.40 -16.22
CA GLY A 74 -23.74 19.83 -17.56
C GLY A 74 -22.97 20.70 -18.53
N MET A 75 -22.36 20.10 -19.54
CA MET A 75 -21.66 20.87 -20.58
C MET A 75 -22.62 21.77 -21.36
N ALA A 76 -23.88 21.38 -21.52
CA ALA A 76 -24.92 22.18 -22.15
C ALA A 76 -25.66 23.13 -21.18
N GLY A 77 -25.29 23.15 -19.89
CA GLY A 77 -25.98 23.94 -18.86
C GLY A 77 -27.42 23.45 -18.57
N ASN A 78 -27.72 22.21 -18.93
CA ASN A 78 -29.07 21.61 -18.88
C ASN A 78 -29.36 20.86 -17.58
N TYR A 79 -28.38 20.69 -16.69
CA TYR A 79 -28.58 20.07 -15.38
C TYR A 79 -28.69 21.11 -14.26
N PRO A 80 -29.47 20.82 -13.21
CA PRO A 80 -29.32 21.57 -11.96
C PRO A 80 -27.88 21.44 -11.45
N GLU A 81 -27.41 22.42 -10.69
CA GLU A 81 -26.05 22.40 -10.15
C GLU A 81 -25.84 21.16 -9.26
N HIS A 82 -24.86 20.34 -9.61
CA HIS A 82 -24.39 19.19 -8.86
C HIS A 82 -23.07 19.51 -8.20
N ARG A 83 -22.86 18.96 -7.01
CA ARG A 83 -21.59 19.04 -6.29
C ARG A 83 -20.80 17.76 -6.54
N ILE A 84 -19.61 17.88 -7.09
CA ILE A 84 -18.71 16.75 -7.36
C ILE A 84 -17.53 16.88 -6.42
N ASN A 85 -17.43 15.95 -5.47
CA ASN A 85 -16.23 15.79 -4.65
C ASN A 85 -15.35 14.76 -5.35
N ILE A 86 -14.14 15.16 -5.73
CA ILE A 86 -13.20 14.37 -6.50
C ILE A 86 -12.04 14.01 -5.60
N ILE A 87 -11.67 12.73 -5.59
CA ILE A 87 -10.40 12.26 -5.05
C ILE A 87 -9.56 11.78 -6.22
N ASP A 88 -8.48 12.50 -6.52
CA ASP A 88 -7.49 12.01 -7.48
C ASP A 88 -6.60 10.97 -6.79
N THR A 89 -6.45 9.80 -7.40
CA THR A 89 -5.75 8.66 -6.77
C THR A 89 -4.44 8.34 -7.47
N PRO A 90 -3.38 7.95 -6.73
CA PRO A 90 -2.14 7.51 -7.33
C PRO A 90 -2.33 6.34 -8.30
N GLY A 91 -1.57 6.35 -9.40
CA GLY A 91 -1.53 5.21 -10.33
C GLY A 91 -0.46 4.18 -10.01
N HIS A 92 0.50 4.56 -9.16
CA HIS A 92 1.67 3.75 -8.88
C HIS A 92 1.39 2.75 -7.75
N VAL A 93 1.83 1.52 -7.97
CA VAL A 93 1.67 0.35 -7.09
C VAL A 93 2.18 0.57 -5.66
N ASP A 94 3.27 1.31 -5.53
CA ASP A 94 3.89 1.64 -4.25
C ASP A 94 2.99 2.53 -3.37
N PHE A 95 1.98 3.20 -3.95
CA PHE A 95 0.99 4.02 -3.25
C PHE A 95 -0.42 3.39 -3.32
N THR A 96 -0.51 2.07 -3.43
CA THR A 96 -1.78 1.31 -3.44
C THR A 96 -2.66 1.59 -2.23
N ILE A 97 -2.04 1.95 -1.10
CA ILE A 97 -2.72 2.32 0.13
C ILE A 97 -3.59 3.57 -0.03
N GLU A 98 -3.14 4.55 -0.81
CA GLU A 98 -3.93 5.76 -1.12
C GLU A 98 -5.16 5.39 -1.94
N VAL A 99 -5.03 4.44 -2.87
CA VAL A 99 -6.17 3.92 -3.65
C VAL A 99 -7.14 3.15 -2.75
N GLU A 100 -6.65 2.29 -1.85
CA GLU A 100 -7.49 1.51 -0.94
C GLU A 100 -8.32 2.39 0.00
N ARG A 101 -7.69 3.41 0.60
CA ARG A 101 -8.37 4.41 1.44
C ARG A 101 -9.41 5.20 0.65
N SER A 102 -9.06 5.61 -0.57
CA SER A 102 -9.95 6.38 -1.44
C SER A 102 -11.16 5.55 -1.85
N MET A 103 -10.97 4.32 -2.34
CA MET A 103 -12.08 3.46 -2.79
C MET A 103 -13.09 3.17 -1.67
N ARG A 104 -12.65 3.12 -0.40
CA ARG A 104 -13.56 2.91 0.73
C ARG A 104 -14.49 4.08 1.02
N VAL A 105 -14.07 5.31 0.72
CA VAL A 105 -14.81 6.54 1.04
C VAL A 105 -15.59 7.13 -0.14
N LEU A 106 -15.33 6.63 -1.34
CA LEU A 106 -15.97 7.07 -2.57
C LEU A 106 -17.29 6.32 -2.80
N ASP A 107 -18.26 7.02 -3.38
CA ASP A 107 -19.53 6.42 -3.78
C ASP A 107 -19.42 5.84 -5.20
N GLY A 108 -18.56 6.41 -6.07
CA GLY A 108 -18.32 5.91 -7.42
C GLY A 108 -16.90 6.18 -7.90
N ALA A 109 -16.54 5.63 -9.07
CA ALA A 109 -15.22 5.82 -9.66
C ALA A 109 -15.26 6.04 -11.18
N CYS A 110 -14.36 6.90 -11.67
CA CYS A 110 -14.02 6.99 -13.08
C CYS A 110 -12.70 6.25 -13.31
N MET A 111 -12.79 5.09 -13.94
CA MET A 111 -11.64 4.26 -14.30
C MET A 111 -11.09 4.75 -15.64
N VAL A 112 -9.94 5.40 -15.62
CA VAL A 112 -9.28 5.92 -16.82
C VAL A 112 -8.39 4.82 -17.42
N TYR A 113 -8.50 4.62 -18.73
CA TYR A 113 -7.68 3.67 -19.48
C TYR A 113 -6.92 4.39 -20.58
N ASP A 114 -5.69 3.96 -20.83
CA ASP A 114 -4.92 4.43 -21.99
C ASP A 114 -5.42 3.71 -23.25
N SER A 115 -5.77 4.45 -24.31
CA SER A 115 -6.25 3.87 -25.57
C SER A 115 -5.23 2.94 -26.27
N VAL A 116 -3.93 3.13 -26.00
CA VAL A 116 -2.81 2.39 -26.60
C VAL A 116 -2.37 1.24 -25.70
N GLY A 117 -2.28 1.47 -24.39
CA GLY A 117 -1.89 0.47 -23.39
C GLY A 117 -3.01 -0.47 -22.97
N GLY A 118 -4.26 0.00 -23.04
CA GLY A 118 -5.47 -0.71 -22.63
C GLY A 118 -5.48 -1.11 -21.15
N VAL A 119 -5.91 -2.33 -20.85
CA VAL A 119 -5.92 -2.88 -19.49
C VAL A 119 -4.51 -3.34 -19.11
N GLN A 120 -3.89 -2.58 -18.22
CA GLN A 120 -2.54 -2.82 -17.70
C GLN A 120 -2.59 -3.45 -16.29
N PRO A 121 -1.50 -4.06 -15.78
CA PRO A 121 -1.51 -4.80 -14.51
C PRO A 121 -2.05 -4.01 -13.31
N GLN A 122 -1.78 -2.71 -13.23
CA GLN A 122 -2.28 -1.85 -12.15
C GLN A 122 -3.78 -1.56 -12.30
N SER A 123 -4.28 -1.54 -13.54
CA SER A 123 -5.72 -1.45 -13.77
C SER A 123 -6.44 -2.66 -13.18
N GLU A 124 -5.84 -3.85 -13.25
CA GLU A 124 -6.36 -5.08 -12.62
C GLU A 124 -6.39 -4.97 -11.09
N THR A 125 -5.34 -4.41 -10.48
CA THR A 125 -5.29 -4.20 -9.02
C THR A 125 -6.33 -3.19 -8.54
N VAL A 126 -6.42 -2.03 -9.20
CA VAL A 126 -7.42 -1.00 -8.87
C VAL A 126 -8.85 -1.54 -9.09
N TRP A 127 -9.06 -2.35 -10.14
CA TRP A 127 -10.33 -3.01 -10.40
C TRP A 127 -10.73 -3.99 -9.29
N ARG A 128 -9.78 -4.79 -8.80
CA ARG A 128 -10.00 -5.68 -7.64
C ARG A 128 -10.35 -4.89 -6.38
N GLN A 129 -9.68 -3.77 -6.12
CA GLN A 129 -10.00 -2.90 -4.97
C GLN A 129 -11.41 -2.31 -5.09
N ALA A 130 -11.80 -1.83 -6.28
CA ALA A 130 -13.15 -1.36 -6.52
C ALA A 130 -14.20 -2.47 -6.36
N ASN A 131 -13.89 -3.71 -6.75
CA ASN A 131 -14.76 -4.88 -6.51
C ASN A 131 -14.88 -5.21 -5.02
N LYS A 132 -13.78 -5.18 -4.25
CA LYS A 132 -13.76 -5.42 -2.79
C LYS A 132 -14.75 -4.49 -2.08
N TYR A 133 -14.74 -3.20 -2.45
CA TYR A 133 -15.61 -2.19 -1.86
C TYR A 133 -16.93 -1.97 -2.61
N LYS A 134 -17.23 -2.79 -3.62
CA LYS A 134 -18.44 -2.72 -4.47
C LYS A 134 -18.70 -1.32 -5.04
N VAL A 135 -17.64 -0.62 -5.46
CA VAL A 135 -17.72 0.77 -5.96
C VAL A 135 -18.20 0.79 -7.42
N PRO A 136 -19.40 1.35 -7.70
CA PRO A 136 -19.90 1.61 -9.06
C PRO A 136 -18.93 2.44 -9.87
N ARG A 137 -18.81 2.14 -11.17
CA ARG A 137 -17.77 2.78 -11.99
C ARG A 137 -18.17 2.98 -13.44
N ILE A 138 -17.55 3.99 -14.04
CA ILE A 138 -17.53 4.22 -15.49
C ILE A 138 -16.12 4.04 -16.01
N ALA A 139 -15.97 3.71 -17.29
CA ALA A 139 -14.69 3.60 -17.98
C ALA A 139 -14.50 4.79 -18.92
N PHE A 140 -13.37 5.49 -18.79
CA PHE A 140 -12.98 6.57 -19.69
C PHE A 140 -11.70 6.20 -20.44
N VAL A 141 -11.82 5.88 -21.73
CA VAL A 141 -10.67 5.61 -22.60
C VAL A 141 -10.07 6.93 -23.05
N ASN A 142 -8.97 7.30 -22.40
CA ASN A 142 -8.25 8.51 -22.64
C ASN A 142 -7.18 8.33 -23.72
N LYS A 143 -6.60 9.45 -24.15
CA LYS A 143 -5.54 9.52 -25.16
C LYS A 143 -5.95 8.97 -26.52
N MET A 144 -7.19 9.18 -26.93
CA MET A 144 -7.63 8.82 -28.29
C MET A 144 -6.83 9.53 -29.40
N ASP A 145 -6.04 10.55 -29.06
CA ASP A 145 -5.13 11.29 -29.94
C ASP A 145 -3.77 10.62 -30.19
N ARG A 146 -3.46 9.50 -29.52
CA ARG A 146 -2.16 8.82 -29.65
C ARG A 146 -2.15 7.80 -30.79
N VAL A 147 -1.00 7.63 -31.42
CA VAL A 147 -0.77 6.59 -32.43
C VAL A 147 -1.02 5.20 -31.82
N GLY A 148 -1.82 4.38 -32.49
CA GLY A 148 -2.25 3.07 -32.00
C GLY A 148 -3.44 3.11 -31.04
N ALA A 149 -4.16 4.24 -30.93
CA ALA A 149 -5.37 4.35 -30.13
C ALA A 149 -6.46 3.41 -30.68
N ASP A 150 -6.95 2.50 -29.84
CA ASP A 150 -8.00 1.55 -30.22
C ASP A 150 -9.01 1.38 -29.08
N PHE A 151 -10.13 2.09 -29.19
CA PHE A 151 -11.22 2.08 -28.23
C PHE A 151 -11.83 0.68 -28.02
N PHE A 152 -12.14 -0.03 -29.12
CA PHE A 152 -12.80 -1.33 -29.05
C PHE A 152 -11.88 -2.43 -28.52
N ARG A 153 -10.57 -2.31 -28.72
CA ARG A 153 -9.60 -3.20 -28.06
C ARG A 153 -9.61 -3.03 -26.55
N VAL A 154 -9.71 -1.80 -26.03
CA VAL A 154 -9.86 -1.59 -24.58
C VAL A 154 -11.16 -2.23 -24.08
N GLN A 155 -12.25 -2.10 -24.84
CA GLN A 155 -13.55 -2.72 -24.49
C GLN A 155 -13.42 -4.23 -24.36
N ARG A 156 -12.79 -4.90 -25.34
CA ARG A 156 -12.52 -6.34 -25.30
C ARG A 156 -11.63 -6.72 -24.12
N GLN A 157 -10.57 -5.95 -23.85
CA GLN A 157 -9.66 -6.23 -22.74
C GLN A 157 -10.31 -6.11 -21.37
N ILE A 158 -11.28 -5.19 -21.17
CA ILE A 158 -12.05 -5.11 -19.92
C ILE A 158 -12.83 -6.43 -19.72
N GLY A 159 -13.47 -6.96 -20.77
CA GLY A 159 -14.15 -8.26 -20.71
C GLY A 159 -13.19 -9.43 -20.47
N GLU A 160 -12.10 -9.50 -21.24
CA GLU A 160 -11.17 -10.63 -21.21
C GLU A 160 -10.33 -10.70 -19.92
N ARG A 161 -9.78 -9.56 -19.48
CA ARG A 161 -8.81 -9.48 -18.37
C ARG A 161 -9.46 -9.11 -17.03
N LEU A 162 -10.43 -8.19 -17.03
CA LEU A 162 -11.09 -7.73 -15.79
C LEU A 162 -12.39 -8.47 -15.50
N LYS A 163 -12.88 -9.27 -16.46
CA LYS A 163 -14.19 -9.94 -16.41
C LYS A 163 -15.34 -8.95 -16.18
N GLY A 164 -15.18 -7.72 -16.65
CA GLY A 164 -16.19 -6.67 -16.56
C GLY A 164 -17.05 -6.57 -17.82
N VAL A 165 -18.30 -6.14 -17.67
CA VAL A 165 -19.21 -5.89 -18.80
C VAL A 165 -19.11 -4.42 -19.20
N ALA A 166 -18.18 -4.11 -20.11
CA ALA A 166 -18.02 -2.76 -20.64
C ALA A 166 -19.06 -2.47 -21.73
N VAL A 167 -19.89 -1.45 -21.50
CA VAL A 167 -20.98 -1.03 -22.39
C VAL A 167 -20.64 0.33 -23.01
N PRO A 168 -20.20 0.39 -24.28
CA PRO A 168 -20.00 1.66 -24.97
C PRO A 168 -21.28 2.49 -25.02
N ILE A 169 -21.24 3.68 -24.43
CA ILE A 169 -22.29 4.71 -24.58
C ILE A 169 -21.83 5.82 -25.53
N GLN A 170 -20.57 5.77 -25.95
CA GLN A 170 -19.97 6.60 -26.97
C GLN A 170 -19.06 5.78 -27.88
N ILE A 171 -18.88 6.24 -29.12
CA ILE A 171 -17.84 5.75 -30.03
C ILE A 171 -17.00 6.92 -30.55
N PRO A 172 -15.71 6.73 -30.81
CA PRO A 172 -14.84 7.82 -31.26
C PRO A 172 -15.08 8.21 -32.72
N ILE A 173 -14.94 9.49 -33.03
CA ILE A 173 -14.90 10.03 -34.40
C ILE A 173 -13.43 10.22 -34.77
N GLY A 174 -12.92 9.31 -35.61
CA GLY A 174 -11.50 9.21 -35.93
C GLY A 174 -10.66 8.64 -34.77
N ALA A 175 -9.36 8.59 -34.97
CA ALA A 175 -8.38 8.15 -33.98
C ALA A 175 -7.04 8.84 -34.24
N GLU A 176 -6.13 8.79 -33.27
CA GLU A 176 -4.80 9.38 -33.36
C GLU A 176 -4.88 10.88 -33.68
N GLU A 177 -4.03 11.39 -34.58
CA GLU A 177 -4.06 12.80 -35.01
C GLU A 177 -5.39 13.21 -35.68
N HIS A 178 -6.20 12.24 -36.12
CA HIS A 178 -7.51 12.46 -36.74
C HIS A 178 -8.67 12.35 -35.75
N PHE A 179 -8.42 12.25 -34.44
CA PHE A 179 -9.49 12.24 -33.44
C PHE A 179 -10.16 13.63 -33.34
N GLN A 180 -11.42 13.69 -33.77
CA GLN A 180 -12.18 14.95 -33.90
C GLN A 180 -13.26 15.13 -32.83
N GLY A 181 -13.85 14.03 -32.35
CA GLY A 181 -14.99 14.07 -31.45
C GLY A 181 -15.48 12.68 -31.07
N VAL A 182 -16.71 12.60 -30.58
CA VAL A 182 -17.35 11.33 -30.22
C VAL A 182 -18.80 11.32 -30.69
N VAL A 183 -19.35 10.15 -30.95
CA VAL A 183 -20.79 9.97 -31.15
C VAL A 183 -21.41 9.58 -29.82
N ASP A 184 -22.43 10.32 -29.38
CA ASP A 184 -23.29 9.96 -28.25
C ASP A 184 -24.35 8.98 -28.76
N LEU A 185 -24.28 7.73 -28.31
CA LEU A 185 -25.18 6.66 -28.73
C LEU A 185 -26.57 6.75 -28.08
N VAL A 186 -26.72 7.53 -27.01
CA VAL A 186 -28.01 7.74 -26.35
C VAL A 186 -28.83 8.75 -27.16
N LYS A 187 -28.20 9.87 -27.53
CA LYS A 187 -28.84 10.93 -28.33
C LYS A 187 -28.78 10.69 -29.84
N MET A 188 -27.95 9.74 -30.27
CA MET A 188 -27.61 9.50 -31.67
C MET A 188 -27.15 10.76 -32.40
N LYS A 189 -26.19 11.48 -31.80
CA LYS A 189 -25.59 12.70 -32.34
C LYS A 189 -24.07 12.69 -32.21
N ALA A 190 -23.40 13.27 -33.19
CA ALA A 190 -21.97 13.56 -33.10
C ALA A 190 -21.75 14.79 -32.19
N ILE A 191 -20.76 14.71 -31.31
CA ILE A 191 -20.29 15.79 -30.47
C ILE A 191 -18.89 16.16 -30.94
N VAL A 192 -18.77 17.38 -31.46
CA VAL A 192 -17.49 17.96 -31.89
C VAL A 192 -17.17 19.15 -31.00
N TRP A 193 -15.95 19.19 -30.49
CA TRP A 193 -15.47 20.28 -29.64
C TRP A 193 -14.63 21.25 -30.44
N ASP A 194 -14.81 22.52 -30.11
CA ASP A 194 -14.04 23.61 -30.70
C ASP A 194 -12.67 23.73 -30.03
N ASP A 195 -11.62 23.61 -30.83
CA ASP A 195 -10.23 23.65 -30.36
C ASP A 195 -9.83 25.05 -29.87
N GLU A 196 -10.37 26.13 -30.48
CA GLU A 196 -10.05 27.52 -30.10
C GLU A 196 -10.52 27.85 -28.68
N SER A 197 -11.69 27.36 -28.29
CA SER A 197 -12.25 27.51 -26.94
C SER A 197 -11.72 26.48 -25.94
N GLN A 198 -10.70 25.69 -26.30
CA GLN A 198 -10.15 24.63 -25.45
C GLN A 198 -11.25 23.65 -24.97
N GLY A 199 -12.21 23.35 -25.85
CA GLY A 199 -13.32 22.45 -25.58
C GLY A 199 -14.45 23.03 -24.71
N VAL A 200 -14.48 24.33 -24.42
CA VAL A 200 -15.61 24.95 -23.71
C VAL A 200 -16.86 24.99 -24.60
N LYS A 201 -16.69 25.23 -25.90
CA LYS A 201 -17.79 25.17 -26.88
C LYS A 201 -17.79 23.83 -27.59
N PHE A 202 -18.98 23.35 -27.89
CA PHE A 202 -19.21 22.14 -28.66
C PHE A 202 -20.44 22.29 -29.55
N THR A 203 -20.53 21.47 -30.59
CA THR A 203 -21.68 21.37 -31.50
C THR A 203 -22.24 19.96 -31.47
N TYR A 204 -23.57 19.86 -31.55
CA TYR A 204 -24.23 18.60 -31.91
C TYR A 204 -24.42 18.59 -33.42
N GLU A 205 -23.90 17.55 -34.06
CA GLU A 205 -23.95 17.35 -35.50
C GLU A 205 -24.58 15.99 -35.81
N ASP A 206 -24.97 15.81 -37.07
CA ASP A 206 -25.39 14.49 -37.54
C ASP A 206 -24.17 13.54 -37.58
N ILE A 207 -24.44 12.26 -37.35
CA ILE A 207 -23.38 11.25 -37.33
C ILE A 207 -22.73 11.16 -38.71
N PRO A 208 -21.39 11.15 -38.82
CA PRO A 208 -20.72 10.95 -40.10
C PRO A 208 -21.17 9.67 -40.79
N ALA A 209 -21.40 9.72 -42.10
CA ALA A 209 -21.98 8.62 -42.86
C ALA A 209 -21.17 7.30 -42.75
N GLU A 210 -19.84 7.42 -42.60
CA GLU A 210 -18.94 6.28 -42.40
C GLU A 210 -19.09 5.60 -41.02
N LEU A 211 -19.64 6.31 -40.03
CA LEU A 211 -19.86 5.80 -38.67
C LEU A 211 -21.31 5.39 -38.40
N GLU A 212 -22.25 5.75 -39.26
CA GLU A 212 -23.70 5.51 -39.04
C GLU A 212 -24.00 4.03 -38.78
N GLY A 213 -23.48 3.12 -39.61
CA GLY A 213 -23.67 1.67 -39.41
C GLY A 213 -23.06 1.15 -38.10
N LEU A 214 -21.88 1.64 -37.74
CA LEU A 214 -21.22 1.28 -36.48
C LEU A 214 -21.96 1.85 -35.26
N ALA A 215 -22.48 3.07 -35.38
CA ALA A 215 -23.27 3.72 -34.34
C ALA A 215 -24.56 2.96 -34.08
N HIS A 216 -25.28 2.51 -35.13
CA HIS A 216 -26.47 1.69 -34.97
C HIS A 216 -26.16 0.33 -34.30
N GLU A 217 -25.09 -0.36 -34.72
CA GLU A 217 -24.67 -1.63 -34.11
C GLU A 217 -24.39 -1.48 -32.60
N TRP A 218 -23.61 -0.47 -32.21
CA TRP A 218 -23.29 -0.26 -30.80
C TRP A 218 -24.44 0.32 -30.00
N ARG A 219 -25.32 1.12 -30.64
CA ARG A 219 -26.58 1.55 -30.04
C ARG A 219 -27.45 0.34 -29.69
N GLU A 220 -27.61 -0.61 -30.60
CA GLU A 220 -28.41 -1.83 -30.38
C GLU A 220 -27.88 -2.62 -29.17
N LYS A 221 -26.57 -2.87 -29.12
CA LYS A 221 -25.90 -3.53 -27.99
C LYS A 221 -26.06 -2.77 -26.67
N MET A 222 -25.99 -1.44 -26.71
CA MET A 222 -26.18 -0.59 -25.54
C MET A 222 -27.63 -0.65 -25.03
N VAL A 223 -28.62 -0.64 -25.94
CA VAL A 223 -30.04 -0.75 -25.60
C VAL A 223 -30.40 -2.14 -25.10
N GLU A 224 -29.83 -3.19 -25.69
CA GLU A 224 -29.94 -4.57 -25.19
C GLU A 224 -29.45 -4.66 -23.73
N ALA A 225 -28.27 -4.11 -23.46
CA ALA A 225 -27.76 -4.03 -22.09
C ALA A 225 -28.65 -3.16 -21.18
N ALA A 226 -29.22 -2.06 -21.67
CA ALA A 226 -30.17 -1.29 -20.87
C ALA A 226 -31.44 -2.09 -20.55
N ALA A 227 -31.97 -2.84 -21.51
CA ALA A 227 -33.20 -3.61 -21.37
C ALA A 227 -33.12 -4.69 -20.28
N GLU A 228 -31.94 -5.28 -20.07
CA GLU A 228 -31.71 -6.27 -18.99
C GLU A 228 -31.88 -5.70 -17.56
N ALA A 229 -32.02 -4.38 -17.38
CA ALA A 229 -32.19 -3.77 -16.06
C ALA A 229 -33.50 -4.16 -15.36
N SER A 230 -34.55 -4.49 -16.12
CA SER A 230 -35.83 -4.98 -15.57
C SER A 230 -36.61 -5.79 -16.60
N GLU A 231 -37.49 -6.68 -16.11
CA GLU A 231 -38.36 -7.49 -16.97
C GLU A 231 -39.26 -6.64 -17.88
N GLU A 232 -39.77 -5.50 -17.38
CA GLU A 232 -40.62 -4.57 -18.14
C GLU A 232 -39.87 -3.96 -19.34
N LEU A 233 -38.62 -3.51 -19.14
CA LEU A 233 -37.81 -2.94 -20.21
C LEU A 233 -37.39 -4.01 -21.23
N LEU A 234 -37.13 -5.23 -20.77
CA LEU A 234 -36.80 -6.37 -21.63
C LEU A 234 -37.99 -6.76 -22.52
N GLU A 235 -39.19 -6.88 -21.96
CA GLU A 235 -40.42 -7.13 -22.73
C GLU A 235 -40.64 -6.03 -23.78
N LYS A 236 -40.49 -4.76 -23.37
CA LYS A 236 -40.62 -3.60 -24.26
C LYS A 236 -39.64 -3.67 -25.44
N TYR A 237 -38.37 -3.97 -25.16
CA TYR A 237 -37.33 -4.15 -26.17
C TYR A 237 -37.58 -5.32 -27.13
N LEU A 238 -38.05 -6.47 -26.62
CA LEU A 238 -38.36 -7.65 -27.44
C LEU A 238 -39.56 -7.42 -28.37
N HIS A 239 -40.49 -6.54 -27.99
CA HIS A 239 -41.60 -6.14 -28.84
C HIS A 239 -41.17 -5.18 -29.95
N ASP A 240 -40.35 -4.19 -29.61
CA ASP A 240 -39.80 -3.20 -30.55
C ASP A 240 -38.46 -2.66 -30.03
N HIS A 241 -37.39 -2.93 -30.78
CA HIS A 241 -36.02 -2.55 -30.43
C HIS A 241 -35.80 -1.03 -30.30
N GLU A 242 -36.65 -0.20 -30.92
CA GLU A 242 -36.56 1.28 -30.86
C GLU A 242 -37.51 1.92 -29.83
N SER A 243 -38.28 1.12 -29.09
CA SER A 243 -39.34 1.63 -28.21
C SER A 243 -38.84 2.25 -26.90
N LEU A 244 -37.57 2.03 -26.53
CA LEU A 244 -36.94 2.58 -25.33
C LEU A 244 -36.54 4.05 -25.55
N THR A 245 -37.08 4.93 -24.71
CA THR A 245 -36.80 6.37 -24.74
C THR A 245 -35.42 6.68 -24.17
N GLU A 246 -34.86 7.86 -24.48
CA GLU A 246 -33.57 8.30 -23.93
C GLU A 246 -33.54 8.26 -22.39
N ASP A 247 -34.62 8.69 -21.73
CA ASP A 247 -34.73 8.71 -20.27
C ASP A 247 -34.77 7.29 -19.68
N GLU A 248 -35.50 6.37 -20.32
CA GLU A 248 -35.53 4.96 -19.91
C GLU A 248 -34.16 4.30 -20.08
N ILE A 249 -33.47 4.54 -21.19
CA ILE A 249 -32.11 4.04 -21.43
C ILE A 249 -31.16 4.55 -20.35
N LYS A 250 -31.18 5.85 -20.06
CA LYS A 250 -30.32 6.45 -19.03
C LYS A 250 -30.60 5.89 -17.65
N ALA A 251 -31.87 5.78 -17.27
CA ALA A 251 -32.28 5.25 -15.97
C ALA A 251 -31.86 3.77 -15.81
N ALA A 252 -32.04 2.97 -16.86
CA ALA A 252 -31.67 1.56 -16.86
C ALA A 252 -30.15 1.34 -16.79
N LEU A 253 -29.37 2.08 -17.60
CA LEU A 253 -27.91 2.05 -17.52
C LEU A 253 -27.43 2.49 -16.13
N ARG A 254 -28.03 3.54 -15.54
CA ARG A 254 -27.72 3.99 -14.17
C ARG A 254 -27.98 2.89 -13.16
N GLN A 255 -29.15 2.24 -13.20
CA GLN A 255 -29.53 1.17 -12.28
C GLN A 255 -28.48 0.04 -12.30
N ARG A 256 -28.13 -0.45 -13.50
CA ARG A 256 -27.13 -1.52 -13.66
C ARG A 256 -25.71 -1.08 -13.29
N THR A 257 -25.37 0.19 -13.51
CA THR A 257 -24.08 0.76 -13.10
C THR A 257 -23.94 0.77 -11.58
N ILE A 258 -24.96 1.24 -10.86
CA ILE A 258 -24.98 1.28 -9.39
C ILE A 258 -24.96 -0.14 -8.80
N ALA A 259 -25.58 -1.10 -9.49
CA ALA A 259 -25.52 -2.51 -9.12
C ALA A 259 -24.17 -3.19 -9.44
N ASN A 260 -23.21 -2.49 -10.06
CA ASN A 260 -21.94 -3.03 -10.55
C ASN A 260 -22.08 -4.16 -11.60
N GLU A 261 -23.18 -4.20 -12.33
CA GLU A 261 -23.42 -5.21 -13.37
C GLU A 261 -22.77 -4.82 -14.69
N ILE A 262 -22.75 -3.52 -14.99
CA ILE A 262 -22.16 -2.96 -16.20
C ILE A 262 -21.23 -1.80 -15.86
N VAL A 263 -20.36 -1.48 -16.81
CA VAL A 263 -19.49 -0.31 -16.77
C VAL A 263 -19.72 0.51 -18.04
N PRO A 264 -20.46 1.63 -17.96
CA PRO A 264 -20.61 2.55 -19.07
C PRO A 264 -19.25 3.05 -19.53
N MET A 265 -19.00 2.96 -20.83
CA MET A 265 -17.70 3.20 -21.43
C MET A 265 -17.75 4.38 -22.39
N LEU A 266 -16.87 5.34 -22.13
CA LEU A 266 -16.71 6.60 -22.83
C LEU A 266 -15.28 6.74 -23.38
N CYS A 267 -15.05 7.70 -24.25
CA CYS A 267 -13.72 7.99 -24.77
C CYS A 267 -13.45 9.48 -24.94
N GLY A 268 -12.17 9.83 -25.03
CA GLY A 268 -11.74 11.20 -25.24
C GLY A 268 -10.24 11.37 -25.25
N SER A 269 -9.83 12.64 -25.29
CA SER A 269 -8.46 13.06 -25.09
C SER A 269 -8.45 14.25 -24.14
N ALA A 270 -8.05 13.99 -22.90
CA ALA A 270 -7.84 15.03 -21.89
C ALA A 270 -6.74 16.01 -22.32
N PHE A 271 -5.76 15.57 -23.13
CA PHE A 271 -4.72 16.43 -23.67
C PHE A 271 -5.26 17.39 -24.75
N LYS A 272 -6.09 16.88 -25.66
CA LYS A 272 -6.72 17.67 -26.73
C LYS A 272 -8.01 18.37 -26.33
N ASN A 273 -8.41 18.31 -25.05
CA ASN A 273 -9.61 19.00 -24.52
C ASN A 273 -10.95 18.46 -25.05
N LYS A 274 -11.01 17.17 -25.42
CA LYS A 274 -12.20 16.55 -26.04
C LYS A 274 -12.68 15.38 -25.19
N GLY A 275 -13.98 15.33 -24.89
CA GLY A 275 -14.65 14.20 -24.23
C GLY A 275 -14.74 14.25 -22.69
N VAL A 276 -13.87 14.98 -21.99
CA VAL A 276 -13.91 15.08 -20.51
C VAL A 276 -15.23 15.70 -20.02
N GLN A 277 -15.76 16.65 -20.78
CA GLN A 277 -17.03 17.33 -20.53
C GLN A 277 -18.20 16.34 -20.59
N ALA A 278 -18.23 15.48 -21.60
CA ALA A 278 -19.25 14.44 -21.73
C ALA A 278 -19.08 13.35 -20.65
N MET A 279 -17.85 13.07 -20.23
CA MET A 279 -17.59 12.21 -19.07
C MET A 279 -18.14 12.80 -17.78
N LEU A 280 -18.07 14.13 -17.57
CA LEU A 280 -18.71 14.79 -16.42
C LEU A 280 -20.24 14.72 -16.46
N ASP A 281 -20.84 14.80 -17.64
CA ASP A 281 -22.29 14.57 -17.78
C ASP A 281 -22.63 13.11 -17.41
N ALA A 282 -21.82 12.14 -17.85
CA ALA A 282 -21.98 10.73 -17.50
C ALA A 282 -21.77 10.44 -15.99
N VAL A 283 -20.92 11.21 -15.30
CA VAL A 283 -20.81 11.16 -13.82
C VAL A 283 -22.14 11.53 -13.17
N ILE A 284 -22.84 12.56 -13.68
CA ILE A 284 -24.16 12.92 -13.16
C ILE A 284 -25.16 11.80 -13.48
N ASP A 285 -25.19 11.35 -14.74
CA ASP A 285 -26.21 10.43 -15.25
C ASP A 285 -26.09 9.02 -14.62
N TYR A 286 -24.88 8.47 -14.50
CA TYR A 286 -24.70 7.04 -14.20
C TYR A 286 -24.07 6.73 -12.84
N LEU A 287 -23.26 7.63 -12.27
CA LEU A 287 -22.63 7.38 -10.96
C LEU A 287 -23.57 7.73 -9.80
N PRO A 288 -23.46 7.02 -8.65
CA PRO A 288 -24.36 7.17 -7.53
C PRO A 288 -24.17 8.50 -6.81
N SER A 289 -25.26 8.95 -6.19
CA SER A 289 -25.22 9.88 -5.07
C SER A 289 -25.10 9.13 -3.74
N PRO A 290 -24.75 9.78 -2.62
CA PRO A 290 -24.69 9.13 -1.31
C PRO A 290 -25.96 8.37 -0.92
N VAL A 291 -27.13 8.78 -1.40
CA VAL A 291 -28.42 8.12 -1.09
C VAL A 291 -28.69 6.88 -1.96
N ASP A 292 -27.95 6.72 -3.07
CA ASP A 292 -28.07 5.55 -3.94
C ASP A 292 -27.18 4.38 -3.46
N VAL A 293 -26.29 4.64 -2.50
CA VAL A 293 -25.38 3.64 -1.92
C VAL A 293 -26.03 3.06 -0.66
N PRO A 294 -25.86 1.74 -0.37
CA PRO A 294 -26.35 1.15 0.87
C PRO A 294 -25.88 1.89 2.12
N ALA A 295 -26.70 1.82 3.18
CA ALA A 295 -26.35 2.36 4.49
C ALA A 295 -24.97 1.84 4.94
N ILE A 296 -24.20 2.70 5.60
CA ILE A 296 -22.87 2.29 6.07
C ILE A 296 -23.04 1.29 7.20
N LEU A 297 -22.36 0.14 7.06
CA LEU A 297 -22.38 -0.93 8.05
C LEU A 297 -21.28 -0.73 9.09
N GLY A 298 -21.58 -1.18 10.30
CA GLY A 298 -20.67 -1.22 11.44
C GLY A 298 -21.19 -2.17 12.50
N HIS A 299 -20.65 -2.06 13.72
CA HIS A 299 -21.11 -2.81 14.87
C HIS A 299 -21.32 -1.89 16.08
N ASP A 300 -22.09 -2.39 17.04
CA ASP A 300 -22.33 -1.72 18.31
C ASP A 300 -21.01 -1.57 19.07
N PHE A 301 -20.81 -0.40 19.69
CA PHE A 301 -19.60 -0.08 20.44
C PHE A 301 -19.37 -1.01 21.64
N HIS A 302 -20.43 -1.58 22.22
CA HIS A 302 -20.34 -2.49 23.36
C HIS A 302 -20.34 -3.98 22.96
N ASP A 303 -20.76 -4.30 21.74
CA ASP A 303 -20.94 -5.67 21.28
C ASP A 303 -20.58 -5.80 19.78
N PRO A 304 -19.36 -6.29 19.46
CA PRO A 304 -18.91 -6.46 18.09
C PRO A 304 -19.76 -7.41 17.23
N GLU A 305 -20.51 -8.32 17.85
CA GLU A 305 -21.36 -9.29 17.13
C GLU A 305 -22.71 -8.67 16.72
N LYS A 306 -23.06 -7.50 17.28
CA LYS A 306 -24.31 -6.82 17.00
C LYS A 306 -24.12 -5.84 15.84
N PRO A 307 -24.66 -6.13 14.63
CA PRO A 307 -24.54 -5.22 13.52
C PRO A 307 -25.31 -3.91 13.79
N ALA A 308 -24.76 -2.81 13.29
CA ALA A 308 -25.37 -1.50 13.31
C ALA A 308 -25.21 -0.85 11.94
N GLU A 309 -26.17 0.01 11.57
CA GLU A 309 -26.15 0.75 10.32
C GLU A 309 -26.42 2.23 10.55
N ARG A 310 -26.00 3.05 9.58
CA ARG A 310 -26.30 4.48 9.51
C ARG A 310 -26.72 4.86 8.10
N HIS A 311 -27.89 5.47 7.98
CA HIS A 311 -28.38 5.94 6.68
C HIS A 311 -27.80 7.31 6.35
N PRO A 312 -27.60 7.61 5.05
CA PRO A 312 -27.09 8.89 4.58
C PRO A 312 -28.12 10.02 4.73
N SER A 313 -28.35 10.46 5.97
CA SER A 313 -29.27 11.55 6.31
C SER A 313 -28.64 12.53 7.30
N ASP A 314 -28.98 13.81 7.15
CA ASP A 314 -28.57 14.87 8.08
C ASP A 314 -29.25 14.73 9.47
N ASP A 315 -30.40 14.04 9.53
CA ASP A 315 -31.19 13.85 10.77
C ASP A 315 -30.74 12.62 11.58
N GLU A 316 -29.84 11.80 11.03
CA GLU A 316 -29.26 10.67 11.73
C GLU A 316 -28.12 11.10 12.69
N PRO A 317 -27.74 10.25 13.67
CA PRO A 317 -26.64 10.54 14.57
C PRO A 317 -25.31 10.60 13.82
N PHE A 318 -24.45 11.57 14.13
CA PHE A 318 -23.17 11.75 13.44
C PHE A 318 -22.34 10.46 13.38
N SER A 319 -21.89 10.10 12.19
CA SER A 319 -20.90 9.04 11.97
C SER A 319 -20.01 9.36 10.77
N SER A 320 -18.70 9.21 10.94
CA SER A 320 -17.72 9.45 9.89
C SER A 320 -16.52 8.53 10.01
N LEU A 321 -15.80 8.37 8.91
CA LEU A 321 -14.57 7.58 8.84
C LEU A 321 -13.39 8.51 8.52
N ALA A 322 -12.39 8.52 9.40
CA ALA A 322 -11.11 9.16 9.13
C ALA A 322 -10.33 8.29 8.14
N PHE A 323 -9.94 8.83 6.98
CA PHE A 323 -9.34 8.02 5.90
C PHE A 323 -8.00 8.54 5.40
N LYS A 324 -7.59 9.75 5.76
CA LYS A 324 -6.27 10.28 5.42
C LYS A 324 -5.79 11.22 6.51
N ILE A 325 -4.52 11.10 6.85
CA ILE A 325 -3.81 12.06 7.71
C ILE A 325 -2.77 12.77 6.85
N MET A 326 -2.64 14.07 7.03
CA MET A 326 -1.61 14.88 6.39
C MET A 326 -1.07 15.88 7.39
N THR A 327 0.25 15.96 7.53
CA THR A 327 0.87 17.02 8.31
C THR A 327 0.99 18.27 7.47
N ASP A 328 0.41 19.36 7.95
CA ASP A 328 0.56 20.67 7.35
C ASP A 328 1.53 21.56 8.14
N PRO A 329 2.46 22.28 7.48
CA PRO A 329 3.42 23.16 8.16
C PRO A 329 2.79 24.31 8.97
N PHE A 330 1.61 24.79 8.58
CA PHE A 330 0.97 25.99 9.15
C PHE A 330 -0.12 25.66 10.17
N VAL A 331 -0.91 24.61 9.92
CA VAL A 331 -2.06 24.25 10.78
C VAL A 331 -1.86 22.97 11.58
N GLY A 332 -0.74 22.26 11.37
CA GLY A 332 -0.44 21.00 12.02
C GLY A 332 -1.14 19.82 11.36
N GLN A 333 -1.48 18.80 12.14
CA GLN A 333 -2.08 17.57 11.62
C GLN A 333 -3.51 17.81 11.12
N LEU A 334 -3.75 17.45 9.87
CA LEU A 334 -5.04 17.44 9.20
C LEU A 334 -5.53 16.01 9.09
N ILE A 335 -6.75 15.76 9.53
CA ILE A 335 -7.39 14.45 9.43
C ILE A 335 -8.60 14.59 8.51
N PHE A 336 -8.50 13.98 7.34
CA PHE A 336 -9.59 13.91 6.39
C PHE A 336 -10.58 12.85 6.83
N PHE A 337 -11.86 13.21 6.80
CA PHE A 337 -12.95 12.33 7.15
C PHE A 337 -14.10 12.44 6.16
N ARG A 338 -14.77 11.30 5.95
CA ARG A 338 -16.00 11.18 5.18
C ARG A 338 -17.16 11.05 6.15
N VAL A 339 -18.11 11.99 6.11
CA VAL A 339 -19.33 11.90 6.91
C VAL A 339 -20.33 11.00 6.19
N TYR A 340 -20.76 9.93 6.84
CA TYR A 340 -21.77 9.02 6.29
C TYR A 340 -23.18 9.39 6.76
N SER A 341 -23.32 9.87 8.00
CA SER A 341 -24.62 10.27 8.55
C SER A 341 -24.45 11.41 9.55
N GLY A 342 -25.55 12.14 9.77
CA GLY A 342 -25.63 13.28 10.68
C GLY A 342 -24.83 14.50 10.24
N VAL A 343 -24.62 15.39 11.20
CA VAL A 343 -23.96 16.68 11.03
C VAL A 343 -22.97 16.89 12.15
N VAL A 344 -21.85 17.54 11.87
CA VAL A 344 -20.90 17.97 12.89
C VAL A 344 -20.47 19.41 12.67
N GLU A 345 -20.33 20.15 13.76
CA GLU A 345 -19.90 21.54 13.76
C GLU A 345 -18.48 21.72 14.35
N SER A 346 -17.83 22.78 13.92
CA SER A 346 -16.55 23.22 14.46
C SER A 346 -16.70 23.53 15.96
N GLY A 347 -15.93 22.85 16.81
CA GLY A 347 -15.99 22.95 18.27
C GLY A 347 -16.69 21.79 18.98
N ASP A 348 -17.39 20.92 18.25
CA ASP A 348 -18.13 19.78 18.80
C ASP A 348 -17.22 18.74 19.44
N THR A 349 -17.79 17.97 20.38
CA THR A 349 -17.12 16.80 20.97
C THR A 349 -17.66 15.53 20.32
N VAL A 350 -16.77 14.78 19.69
CA VAL A 350 -17.06 13.50 19.04
C VAL A 350 -16.38 12.35 19.80
N LEU A 351 -16.86 11.14 19.58
CA LEU A 351 -16.23 9.92 20.07
C LEU A 351 -15.44 9.27 18.93
N ASN A 352 -14.13 9.10 19.14
CA ASN A 352 -13.34 8.12 18.42
C ASN A 352 -13.69 6.74 18.97
N ALA A 353 -14.65 6.08 18.32
CA ALA A 353 -15.21 4.82 18.80
C ALA A 353 -14.22 3.66 18.70
N THR A 354 -13.29 3.71 17.74
CA THR A 354 -12.24 2.69 17.57
C THR A 354 -11.27 2.66 18.76
N LYS A 355 -11.05 3.80 19.41
CA LYS A 355 -10.08 3.94 20.52
C LYS A 355 -10.72 4.21 21.88
N ASP A 356 -12.05 4.33 21.93
CA ASP A 356 -12.80 4.80 23.11
C ASP A 356 -12.22 6.10 23.69
N LYS A 357 -12.08 7.11 22.83
CA LYS A 357 -11.57 8.44 23.21
C LYS A 357 -12.50 9.53 22.74
N LYS A 358 -12.88 10.41 23.66
CA LYS A 358 -13.58 11.65 23.31
C LYS A 358 -12.58 12.67 22.79
N GLU A 359 -12.87 13.22 21.62
CA GLU A 359 -12.05 14.22 20.96
C GLU A 359 -12.88 15.47 20.66
N ARG A 360 -12.24 16.63 20.69
CA ARG A 360 -12.88 17.89 20.34
C ARG A 360 -12.44 18.29 18.93
N LEU A 361 -13.40 18.43 18.03
CA LEU A 361 -13.16 18.97 16.71
C LEU A 361 -12.80 20.45 16.84
N GLY A 362 -11.57 20.80 16.46
CA GLY A 362 -11.09 22.17 16.49
C GLY A 362 -11.68 22.97 15.35
N ARG A 363 -10.90 23.15 14.28
CA ARG A 363 -11.36 23.80 13.04
C ARG A 363 -11.65 22.75 11.99
N ILE A 364 -12.61 23.05 11.12
CA ILE A 364 -12.94 22.21 9.97
C ILE A 364 -12.59 22.98 8.69
N LEU A 365 -11.89 22.31 7.78
CA LEU A 365 -11.44 22.86 6.52
C LEU A 365 -12.06 22.06 5.36
N GLN A 366 -12.60 22.75 4.38
CA GLN A 366 -12.84 22.21 3.06
C GLN A 366 -11.56 22.40 2.24
N MET A 367 -11.02 21.29 1.75
CA MET A 367 -9.79 21.27 0.96
C MET A 367 -10.10 21.43 -0.52
N HIS A 368 -9.29 22.22 -1.20
CA HIS A 368 -9.24 22.33 -2.65
C HIS A 368 -7.78 22.13 -3.07
N ALA A 369 -7.38 20.88 -3.31
CA ALA A 369 -5.96 20.50 -3.42
C ALA A 369 -5.17 20.99 -2.18
N ASN A 370 -4.33 22.01 -2.32
CA ASN A 370 -3.55 22.61 -1.23
C ASN A 370 -4.20 23.88 -0.61
N GLU A 371 -5.23 24.43 -1.24
CA GLU A 371 -5.98 25.58 -0.73
C GLU A 371 -6.98 25.17 0.35
N ARG A 372 -7.16 26.04 1.35
CA ARG A 372 -7.92 25.76 2.56
C ARG A 372 -9.02 26.78 2.75
N LYS A 373 -10.25 26.30 2.83
CA LYS A 373 -11.40 27.12 3.19
C LYS A 373 -11.99 26.64 4.50
N GLU A 374 -11.95 27.50 5.51
CA GLU A 374 -12.58 27.17 6.81
C GLU A 374 -14.11 27.13 6.67
N ILE A 375 -14.70 26.07 7.21
CA ILE A 375 -16.16 25.83 7.22
C ILE A 375 -16.63 25.57 8.65
N LYS A 376 -17.91 25.85 8.92
CA LYS A 376 -18.50 25.74 10.27
C LYS A 376 -19.17 24.39 10.53
N GLU A 377 -19.73 23.78 9.49
CA GLU A 377 -20.51 22.54 9.59
C GLU A 377 -20.16 21.61 8.42
N VAL A 378 -20.27 20.30 8.65
CA VAL A 378 -20.11 19.24 7.65
C VAL A 378 -21.30 18.29 7.76
N ARG A 379 -21.91 17.93 6.64
CA ARG A 379 -23.17 17.17 6.59
C ARG A 379 -22.97 15.78 5.98
N ALA A 380 -23.99 14.93 6.01
CA ALA A 380 -23.91 13.58 5.44
C ALA A 380 -23.46 13.56 3.96
N GLY A 381 -22.52 12.71 3.60
CA GLY A 381 -21.97 12.66 2.24
C GLY A 381 -20.95 13.75 1.91
N ASP A 382 -20.55 14.61 2.85
CA ASP A 382 -19.42 15.52 2.68
C ASP A 382 -18.07 14.84 2.98
N ILE A 383 -17.01 15.43 2.41
CA ILE A 383 -15.61 15.15 2.73
C ILE A 383 -14.97 16.45 3.20
N ALA A 384 -14.32 16.42 4.35
CA ALA A 384 -13.66 17.57 4.96
C ALA A 384 -12.40 17.13 5.73
N ALA A 385 -11.60 18.11 6.14
CA ALA A 385 -10.44 17.89 7.01
C ALA A 385 -10.64 18.58 8.37
N ALA A 386 -10.32 17.87 9.45
CA ALA A 386 -10.34 18.36 10.82
C ALA A 386 -8.94 18.73 11.29
N VAL A 387 -8.85 19.80 12.08
CA VAL A 387 -7.65 20.21 12.83
C VAL A 387 -7.90 20.00 14.32
N GLY A 388 -6.89 19.49 15.03
CA GLY A 388 -6.88 19.45 16.50
C GLY A 388 -7.34 18.13 17.13
N LEU A 389 -7.67 17.13 16.32
CA LEU A 389 -7.79 15.74 16.76
C LEU A 389 -6.39 15.22 17.11
N LYS A 390 -6.27 14.53 18.24
CA LYS A 390 -4.98 14.09 18.82
C LYS A 390 -4.76 12.60 18.68
N GLU A 391 -5.83 11.84 18.81
CA GLU A 391 -5.78 10.38 18.87
C GLU A 391 -6.26 9.75 17.57
N ALA A 392 -7.06 10.45 16.77
CA ALA A 392 -7.58 9.92 15.52
C ALA A 392 -6.47 9.54 14.53
N THR A 393 -6.60 8.33 13.98
CA THR A 393 -5.76 7.79 12.91
C THR A 393 -6.58 7.34 11.71
N THR A 394 -5.92 7.06 10.59
CA THR A 394 -6.56 6.47 9.41
C THR A 394 -7.27 5.17 9.77
N GLY A 395 -8.54 5.06 9.36
CA GLY A 395 -9.43 3.94 9.66
C GLY A 395 -10.26 4.10 10.93
N ASP A 396 -10.05 5.16 11.72
CA ASP A 396 -10.84 5.40 12.93
C ASP A 396 -12.25 5.92 12.61
N THR A 397 -13.22 5.49 13.43
CA THR A 397 -14.59 6.00 13.37
C THR A 397 -14.77 7.17 14.32
N LEU A 398 -15.20 8.33 13.80
CA LEU A 398 -15.63 9.48 14.61
C LEU A 398 -17.16 9.55 14.59
N CYS A 399 -17.81 9.49 15.75
CA CYS A 399 -19.26 9.42 15.85
C CYS A 399 -19.84 10.23 17.03
N ASP A 400 -21.16 10.31 17.08
CA ASP A 400 -21.91 10.89 18.19
C ASP A 400 -21.67 10.08 19.50
N PRO A 401 -21.16 10.71 20.58
CA PRO A 401 -20.93 10.04 21.86
C PRO A 401 -22.18 9.41 22.49
N ALA A 402 -23.39 9.88 22.16
CA ALA A 402 -24.64 9.36 22.69
C ALA A 402 -25.13 8.10 21.95
N LYS A 403 -24.68 7.89 20.71
CA LYS A 403 -25.06 6.77 19.85
C LYS A 403 -23.83 6.20 19.14
N PRO A 404 -22.91 5.61 19.91
CA PRO A 404 -21.63 5.16 19.39
C PRO A 404 -21.80 4.01 18.40
N ILE A 405 -20.95 3.99 17.38
CA ILE A 405 -20.87 2.96 16.35
C ILE A 405 -19.42 2.83 15.92
N ILE A 406 -18.98 1.61 15.61
CA ILE A 406 -17.67 1.37 15.00
C ILE A 406 -17.93 0.92 13.57
N LEU A 407 -17.49 1.72 12.60
CA LEU A 407 -17.58 1.38 11.18
C LEU A 407 -16.51 0.33 10.84
N GLU A 408 -16.74 -0.41 9.76
CA GLU A 408 -15.80 -1.43 9.28
C GLU A 408 -14.40 -0.85 9.04
N LYS A 409 -13.40 -1.48 9.66
CA LYS A 409 -12.01 -1.02 9.63
C LYS A 409 -11.38 -1.31 8.26
N MET A 410 -10.54 -0.39 7.81
CA MET A 410 -9.68 -0.63 6.64
C MET A 410 -8.63 -1.69 6.98
N GLU A 411 -8.51 -2.71 6.14
CA GLU A 411 -7.38 -3.63 6.16
C GLU A 411 -6.21 -2.99 5.42
N PHE A 412 -5.03 -3.03 6.03
CA PHE A 412 -3.83 -2.49 5.42
C PHE A 412 -2.90 -3.64 5.01
N PRO A 413 -2.35 -3.62 3.80
CA PRO A 413 -1.43 -4.64 3.35
C PRO A 413 -0.14 -4.63 4.16
N GLU A 414 0.48 -5.80 4.31
CA GLU A 414 1.79 -5.92 4.95
C GLU A 414 2.89 -5.34 4.04
N PRO A 415 3.89 -4.64 4.61
CA PRO A 415 5.02 -4.13 3.84
C PRO A 415 5.81 -5.25 3.16
N VAL A 416 6.29 -5.02 1.93
CA VAL A 416 6.99 -6.03 1.12
C VAL A 416 8.49 -5.76 0.94
N ILE A 417 8.97 -4.58 1.35
CA ILE A 417 10.40 -4.22 1.31
C ILE A 417 10.83 -3.63 2.64
N SER A 418 12.08 -3.85 3.03
CA SER A 418 12.69 -3.27 4.22
C SER A 418 14.08 -2.71 3.93
N GLN A 419 14.41 -1.57 4.53
CA GLN A 419 15.70 -0.89 4.43
C GLN A 419 16.17 -0.42 5.81
N ALA A 420 17.47 -0.41 6.04
CA ALA A 420 18.05 0.19 7.24
C ALA A 420 18.27 1.68 7.01
N VAL A 421 17.93 2.49 8.01
CA VAL A 421 18.18 3.94 8.01
C VAL A 421 19.00 4.30 9.24
N GLU A 422 20.11 4.99 9.01
CA GLU A 422 21.03 5.41 10.07
C GLU A 422 21.19 6.93 10.06
N PRO A 423 21.10 7.59 11.24
CA PRO A 423 21.29 9.02 11.34
C PRO A 423 22.79 9.35 11.21
N LYS A 424 23.13 10.45 10.52
CA LYS A 424 24.54 10.86 10.41
C LYS A 424 25.09 11.42 11.72
N THR A 425 24.24 12.03 12.55
CA THR A 425 24.62 12.62 13.84
C THR A 425 23.68 12.20 14.96
N LYS A 426 24.11 12.35 16.22
CA LYS A 426 23.25 12.09 17.38
C LYS A 426 22.04 13.02 17.45
N ALA A 427 22.17 14.26 16.97
CA ALA A 427 21.04 15.19 16.90
C ALA A 427 20.00 14.74 15.86
N ASP A 428 20.47 14.14 14.76
CA ASP A 428 19.58 13.56 13.76
C ASP A 428 18.86 12.32 14.29
N GLN A 429 19.44 11.56 15.23
CA GLN A 429 18.79 10.38 15.82
C GLN A 429 17.45 10.71 16.49
N GLU A 430 17.40 11.77 17.31
CA GLU A 430 16.17 12.20 17.98
C GLU A 430 15.13 12.73 16.97
N LYS A 431 15.58 13.54 16.01
CA LYS A 431 14.69 14.07 14.95
C LYS A 431 14.16 12.97 14.04
N MET A 432 15.00 12.00 13.69
CA MET A 432 14.66 10.84 12.87
C MET A 432 13.56 10.03 13.53
N GLY A 433 13.67 9.74 14.83
CA GLY A 433 12.62 9.04 15.57
C GLY A 433 11.27 9.77 15.54
N LEU A 434 11.28 11.11 15.68
CA LEU A 434 10.06 11.91 15.57
C LEU A 434 9.48 11.92 14.15
N ALA A 435 10.32 12.11 13.14
CA ALA A 435 9.92 12.19 11.74
C ALA A 435 9.35 10.86 11.22
N LEU A 436 10.05 9.75 11.49
CA LEU A 436 9.61 8.40 11.12
C LEU A 436 8.27 8.03 11.77
N ASN A 437 8.06 8.38 13.04
CA ASN A 437 6.76 8.17 13.69
C ASN A 437 5.63 8.99 13.06
N ARG A 438 5.89 10.25 12.67
CA ARG A 438 4.89 11.06 11.97
C ARG A 438 4.55 10.50 10.59
N LEU A 439 5.57 10.07 9.84
CA LEU A 439 5.37 9.42 8.54
C LEU A 439 4.59 8.10 8.67
N ALA A 440 4.86 7.29 9.71
CA ALA A 440 4.12 6.06 9.98
C ALA A 440 2.65 6.31 10.41
N GLN A 441 2.37 7.45 11.06
CA GLN A 441 0.99 7.85 11.35
C GLN A 441 0.23 8.29 10.09
N GLU A 442 0.91 8.98 9.16
CA GLU A 442 0.34 9.33 7.85
C GLU A 442 0.08 8.09 6.99
N ASP A 443 1.03 7.15 6.99
CA ASP A 443 0.95 5.92 6.23
C ASP A 443 1.06 4.64 7.10
N PRO A 444 -0.08 4.05 7.50
CA PRO A 444 -0.15 2.71 8.10
C PRO A 444 0.59 1.57 7.38
N SER A 445 0.86 1.68 6.08
CA SER A 445 1.65 0.68 5.34
C SER A 445 3.17 0.88 5.48
N PHE A 446 3.59 1.98 6.12
CA PHE A 446 4.96 2.24 6.51
C PHE A 446 5.19 1.80 7.95
N ARG A 447 6.09 0.84 8.15
CA ARG A 447 6.46 0.35 9.48
C ARG A 447 7.88 0.76 9.84
N VAL A 448 8.07 1.07 11.11
CA VAL A 448 9.36 1.46 11.66
C VAL A 448 9.60 0.57 12.88
N GLN A 449 10.71 -0.15 12.87
CA GLN A 449 11.12 -1.00 13.98
C GLN A 449 12.59 -0.80 14.26
N THR A 450 12.99 -0.99 15.51
CA THR A 450 14.41 -1.06 15.86
C THR A 450 14.79 -2.53 15.95
N ASP A 451 15.77 -2.94 15.16
CA ASP A 451 16.32 -4.28 15.23
C ASP A 451 17.09 -4.44 16.55
N GLU A 452 16.65 -5.34 17.43
CA GLU A 452 17.21 -5.47 18.78
C GLU A 452 18.65 -5.99 18.78
N GLU A 453 19.08 -6.70 17.72
CA GLU A 453 20.41 -7.29 17.63
C GLU A 453 21.46 -6.32 17.10
N SER A 454 21.16 -5.63 16.00
CA SER A 454 22.05 -4.65 15.37
C SER A 454 21.89 -3.24 15.94
N GLY A 455 20.76 -2.95 16.59
CA GLY A 455 20.39 -1.60 17.02
C GLY A 455 20.00 -0.67 15.86
N GLN A 456 19.91 -1.18 14.63
CA GLN A 456 19.55 -0.39 13.46
C GLN A 456 18.05 -0.04 13.46
N THR A 457 17.71 1.15 12.96
CA THR A 457 16.32 1.46 12.64
C THR A 457 16.00 0.90 11.26
N ILE A 458 15.08 -0.06 11.21
CA ILE A 458 14.59 -0.67 9.98
C ILE A 458 13.25 -0.03 9.62
N ILE A 459 13.18 0.48 8.40
CA ILE A 459 11.95 0.98 7.81
C ILE A 459 11.44 -0.01 6.77
N SER A 460 10.13 -0.22 6.73
CA SER A 460 9.48 -1.17 5.81
C SER A 460 8.31 -0.50 5.11
N GLY A 461 8.14 -0.78 3.82
CA GLY A 461 7.10 -0.16 3.00
C GLY A 461 6.63 -1.04 1.84
N MET A 462 5.80 -0.47 0.96
CA MET A 462 5.15 -1.17 -0.15
C MET A 462 6.03 -1.34 -1.40
N GLY A 463 7.17 -0.65 -1.47
CA GLY A 463 8.11 -0.76 -2.57
C GLY A 463 9.28 0.20 -2.43
N GLU A 464 10.22 0.11 -3.36
CA GLU A 464 11.48 0.89 -3.32
C GLU A 464 11.23 2.38 -3.50
N LEU A 465 10.34 2.75 -4.43
CA LEU A 465 9.96 4.14 -4.67
C LEU A 465 9.21 4.71 -3.45
N HIS A 466 8.38 3.89 -2.79
CA HIS A 466 7.74 4.28 -1.53
C HIS A 466 8.77 4.69 -0.48
N LEU A 467 9.73 3.80 -0.17
CA LEU A 467 10.75 4.08 0.84
C LEU A 467 11.66 5.25 0.45
N GLU A 468 12.01 5.37 -0.84
CA GLU A 468 12.80 6.48 -1.35
C GLU A 468 12.12 7.83 -1.08
N ILE A 469 10.82 7.94 -1.38
CA ILE A 469 10.04 9.15 -1.15
C ILE A 469 9.91 9.45 0.34
N LEU A 470 9.64 8.46 1.19
CA LEU A 470 9.56 8.68 2.63
C LEU A 470 10.88 9.15 3.24
N VAL A 471 12.02 8.61 2.78
CA VAL A 471 13.35 9.08 3.20
C VAL A 471 13.62 10.49 2.68
N ASP A 472 13.25 10.82 1.45
CA ASP A 472 13.39 12.19 0.92
C ASP A 472 12.51 13.19 1.68
N ARG A 473 11.24 12.85 1.97
CA ARG A 473 10.36 13.65 2.84
C ARG A 473 10.96 13.84 4.22
N MET A 474 11.50 12.78 4.83
CA MET A 474 12.20 12.87 6.11
C MET A 474 13.38 13.87 6.05
N LYS A 475 14.15 13.87 4.96
CA LYS A 475 15.27 14.80 4.74
C LYS A 475 14.80 16.23 4.54
N ARG A 476 13.84 16.46 3.63
CA ARG A 476 13.39 17.80 3.23
C ARG A 476 12.45 18.45 4.25
N GLU A 477 11.43 17.72 4.72
CA GLU A 477 10.37 18.27 5.60
C GLU A 477 10.83 18.37 7.06
N PHE A 478 11.69 17.44 7.52
CA PHE A 478 12.12 17.37 8.92
C PHE A 478 13.59 17.73 9.14
N GLY A 479 14.35 17.96 8.05
CA GLY A 479 15.76 18.35 8.12
C GLY A 479 16.65 17.30 8.77
N VAL A 480 16.36 16.01 8.52
CA VAL A 480 17.09 14.86 9.08
C VAL A 480 18.10 14.34 8.06
N GLU A 481 19.39 14.40 8.38
CA GLU A 481 20.39 13.74 7.53
C GLU A 481 20.55 12.27 7.91
N ALA A 482 20.17 11.38 6.99
CA ALA A 482 20.30 9.93 7.17
C ALA A 482 20.86 9.22 5.93
N THR A 483 21.54 8.11 6.17
CA THR A 483 22.02 7.16 5.17
C THR A 483 21.10 5.95 5.12
N VAL A 484 20.84 5.46 3.90
CA VAL A 484 20.01 4.29 3.65
C VAL A 484 20.91 3.14 3.21
N GLY A 485 20.68 1.96 3.76
CA GLY A 485 21.43 0.75 3.43
C GLY A 485 20.56 -0.51 3.48
N LYS A 486 21.16 -1.64 3.09
CA LYS A 486 20.53 -2.94 3.30
C LYS A 486 20.51 -3.26 4.81
N PRO A 487 19.44 -3.84 5.35
CA PRO A 487 19.42 -4.35 6.72
C PRO A 487 20.59 -5.30 6.96
N GLN A 488 21.19 -5.23 8.16
CA GLN A 488 22.18 -6.22 8.56
C GLN A 488 21.52 -7.58 8.70
N VAL A 489 22.18 -8.61 8.18
CA VAL A 489 21.73 -10.00 8.36
C VAL A 489 22.30 -10.51 9.67
N ALA A 490 21.42 -10.99 10.55
CA ALA A 490 21.79 -11.59 11.83
C ALA A 490 22.40 -12.99 11.62
N TYR A 491 23.66 -13.06 11.17
CA TYR A 491 24.40 -14.32 11.07
C TYR A 491 24.65 -14.94 12.46
N ARG A 492 24.92 -16.24 12.48
CA ARG A 492 25.33 -16.99 13.67
C ARG A 492 26.60 -17.79 13.39
N GLU A 493 27.27 -18.22 14.42
CA GLU A 493 28.39 -19.15 14.33
C GLU A 493 28.04 -20.48 14.99
N THR A 494 28.53 -21.58 14.46
CA THR A 494 28.49 -22.90 15.13
C THR A 494 29.75 -23.69 14.78
N VAL A 495 29.83 -24.95 15.20
CA VAL A 495 30.97 -25.84 14.95
C VAL A 495 30.53 -27.10 14.22
N ARG A 496 31.39 -27.62 13.34
CA ARG A 496 31.09 -28.86 12.60
C ARG A 496 31.61 -30.13 13.29
N THR A 497 32.64 -30.00 14.11
CA THR A 497 33.36 -31.15 14.68
C THR A 497 33.58 -30.99 16.17
N THR A 498 33.71 -32.11 16.87
CA THR A 498 34.01 -32.12 18.30
C THR A 498 35.48 -31.76 18.54
N ALA A 499 35.75 -30.82 19.45
CA ALA A 499 37.07 -30.53 19.97
C ALA A 499 37.14 -31.00 21.42
N ALA A 500 37.83 -32.12 21.65
CA ALA A 500 37.98 -32.73 22.97
C ALA A 500 39.20 -32.21 23.73
N ASP A 501 39.10 -32.25 25.06
CA ASP A 501 40.19 -32.01 26.02
C ASP A 501 40.93 -30.69 25.79
N VAL A 502 40.18 -29.61 25.57
CA VAL A 502 40.74 -28.28 25.32
C VAL A 502 40.92 -27.53 26.63
N GLU A 503 42.17 -27.22 26.94
CA GLU A 503 42.57 -26.50 28.15
C GLU A 503 42.41 -24.98 28.01
N GLY A 504 41.80 -24.35 29.01
CA GLY A 504 41.86 -22.92 29.25
C GLY A 504 42.43 -22.67 30.65
N LYS A 505 43.60 -22.03 30.68
CA LYS A 505 44.32 -21.77 31.93
C LYS A 505 44.65 -20.28 32.06
N PHE A 506 44.09 -19.67 33.10
CA PHE A 506 44.29 -18.27 33.43
C PHE A 506 45.17 -18.16 34.68
N VAL A 507 46.42 -17.72 34.50
CA VAL A 507 47.36 -17.46 35.58
C VAL A 507 47.84 -16.03 35.47
N LYS A 508 47.55 -15.22 36.49
CA LYS A 508 48.03 -13.82 36.56
C LYS A 508 48.60 -13.52 37.92
N GLN A 509 49.85 -13.09 37.92
CA GLN A 509 50.58 -12.67 39.10
C GLN A 509 50.84 -11.17 38.99
N SER A 510 49.80 -10.35 39.15
CA SER A 510 49.97 -8.91 39.43
C SER A 510 50.39 -8.74 40.89
N GLY A 511 51.05 -7.64 41.27
CA GLY A 511 51.58 -7.38 42.62
C GLY A 511 50.58 -7.32 43.79
N GLY A 512 49.39 -7.92 43.65
CA GLY A 512 48.40 -8.20 44.70
C GLY A 512 48.06 -9.71 44.78
N ARG A 513 46.83 -10.05 45.18
CA ARG A 513 46.38 -11.46 45.31
C ARG A 513 46.42 -12.18 43.95
N GLY A 514 47.02 -13.36 43.90
CA GLY A 514 47.18 -14.13 42.66
C GLY A 514 45.84 -14.55 42.08
N GLN A 515 45.82 -14.81 40.78
CA GLN A 515 44.64 -15.30 40.07
C GLN A 515 44.98 -16.60 39.34
N TYR A 516 44.29 -17.68 39.69
CA TYR A 516 44.46 -19.00 39.09
C TYR A 516 43.12 -19.65 38.77
N GLY A 517 42.89 -19.96 37.49
CA GLY A 517 41.76 -20.77 37.04
C GLY A 517 42.22 -21.71 35.94
N HIS A 518 41.78 -22.97 35.99
CA HIS A 518 42.10 -23.96 34.97
C HIS A 518 40.88 -24.86 34.74
N ALA A 519 40.38 -24.85 33.50
CA ALA A 519 39.26 -25.67 33.05
C ALA A 519 39.63 -26.38 31.74
N VAL A 520 39.24 -27.63 31.62
CA VAL A 520 39.39 -28.44 30.40
C VAL A 520 37.99 -28.83 29.94
N ILE A 521 37.69 -28.52 28.68
CA ILE A 521 36.37 -28.75 28.12
C ILE A 521 36.42 -29.59 26.85
N THR A 522 35.32 -30.29 26.58
CA THR A 522 35.03 -30.86 25.27
C THR A 522 33.85 -30.11 24.66
N LEU A 523 34.06 -29.54 23.48
CA LEU A 523 33.04 -28.81 22.72
C LEU A 523 32.54 -29.69 21.57
N GLU A 524 31.23 -29.90 21.47
CA GLU A 524 30.60 -30.63 20.37
C GLU A 524 29.42 -29.87 19.74
N PRO A 525 29.09 -30.14 18.45
CA PRO A 525 27.91 -29.56 17.82
C PRO A 525 26.61 -30.01 18.51
N ASN A 526 25.63 -29.12 18.61
CA ASN A 526 24.31 -29.40 19.20
C ASN A 526 23.16 -28.86 18.31
N PRO A 527 22.99 -29.36 17.07
CA PRO A 527 22.08 -28.77 16.08
C PRO A 527 20.63 -28.66 16.59
N GLY A 528 20.04 -27.47 16.49
CA GLY A 528 18.64 -27.19 16.85
C GLY A 528 18.31 -27.26 18.34
N LYS A 529 19.31 -27.41 19.21
CA LYS A 529 19.15 -27.51 20.67
C LYS A 529 19.78 -26.34 21.44
N GLY A 530 20.41 -25.40 20.75
CA GLY A 530 21.04 -24.25 21.37
C GLY A 530 22.25 -24.61 22.23
N TYR A 531 22.47 -23.81 23.28
CA TYR A 531 23.58 -24.01 24.23
C TYR A 531 23.23 -25.03 25.32
N GLU A 532 24.09 -26.03 25.51
CA GLU A 532 23.95 -27.01 26.61
C GLU A 532 25.29 -27.15 27.35
N PHE A 533 25.26 -27.08 28.68
CA PHE A 533 26.44 -27.24 29.53
C PHE A 533 26.29 -28.50 30.41
N LEU A 534 27.28 -29.38 30.37
CA LEU A 534 27.34 -30.61 31.13
C LEU A 534 28.54 -30.62 32.07
N ASP A 535 28.26 -30.74 33.37
CA ASP A 535 29.29 -30.91 34.40
C ASP A 535 29.65 -32.40 34.54
N GLU A 536 30.85 -32.77 34.08
CA GLU A 536 31.39 -34.13 34.19
C GLU A 536 32.59 -34.21 35.16
N ILE A 537 32.78 -33.19 36.00
CA ILE A 537 33.89 -33.13 36.95
C ILE A 537 33.78 -34.26 37.99
N LYS A 538 34.87 -35.02 38.13
CA LYS A 538 35.01 -36.09 39.13
C LYS A 538 36.07 -35.74 40.16
N GLY A 539 35.88 -36.19 41.40
CA GLY A 539 36.91 -36.10 42.46
C GLY A 539 37.17 -34.70 43.02
N GLY A 540 36.36 -33.69 42.71
CA GLY A 540 36.49 -32.34 43.28
C GLY A 540 37.69 -31.54 42.78
N VAL A 541 38.23 -31.88 41.60
CA VAL A 541 39.37 -31.16 40.97
C VAL A 541 39.08 -29.70 40.64
N ILE A 542 37.79 -29.34 40.56
CA ILE A 542 37.28 -27.97 40.64
C ILE A 542 36.24 -27.95 41.78
N PRO A 543 36.36 -27.05 42.77
CA PRO A 543 35.32 -26.81 43.76
C PRO A 543 33.97 -26.49 43.10
N ARG A 544 32.88 -27.09 43.58
CA ARG A 544 31.53 -26.90 43.00
C ARG A 544 31.08 -25.44 42.91
N GLU A 545 31.60 -24.58 43.79
CA GLU A 545 31.35 -23.14 43.79
C GLU A 545 31.93 -22.41 42.57
N PHE A 546 32.96 -22.96 41.90
CA PHE A 546 33.58 -22.34 40.73
C PHE A 546 33.05 -22.87 39.39
N ILE A 547 32.30 -23.96 39.38
CA ILE A 547 31.70 -24.54 38.16
C ILE A 547 30.72 -23.55 37.48
N PRO A 548 29.80 -22.86 38.21
CA PRO A 548 28.97 -21.82 37.62
C PRO A 548 29.77 -20.67 37.02
N ALA A 549 30.96 -20.36 37.56
CA ALA A 549 31.82 -19.32 37.03
C ALA A 549 32.41 -19.70 35.67
N VAL A 550 32.81 -20.97 35.51
CA VAL A 550 33.27 -21.52 34.23
C VAL A 550 32.14 -21.42 33.20
N ASN A 551 30.94 -21.92 33.51
CA ASN A 551 29.77 -21.84 32.64
C ASN A 551 29.47 -20.38 32.22
N LYS A 552 29.45 -19.46 33.19
CA LYS A 552 29.24 -18.03 32.93
C LYS A 552 30.28 -17.44 31.98
N GLY A 553 31.55 -17.84 32.11
CA GLY A 553 32.61 -17.40 31.20
C GLY A 553 32.41 -17.90 29.76
N ILE A 554 31.82 -19.07 29.61
CA ILE A 554 31.46 -19.65 28.31
C ILE A 554 30.25 -18.90 27.74
N GLU A 555 29.17 -18.73 28.51
CA GLU A 555 27.97 -17.97 28.11
C GLU A 555 28.29 -16.54 27.66
N GLU A 556 29.17 -15.84 28.38
CA GLU A 556 29.64 -14.50 28.00
C GLU A 556 30.39 -14.52 26.65
N THR A 557 31.06 -15.62 26.32
CA THR A 557 31.80 -15.79 25.07
C THR A 557 30.89 -16.18 23.90
N LEU A 558 29.76 -16.86 24.15
CA LEU A 558 28.78 -17.20 23.10
C LEU A 558 28.27 -15.96 22.37
N LYS A 559 28.29 -14.77 22.98
CA LYS A 559 27.84 -13.53 22.33
C LYS A 559 28.72 -13.09 21.17
N SER A 560 29.97 -13.56 21.09
CA SER A 560 30.91 -13.17 20.05
C SER A 560 31.83 -14.33 19.67
N GLY A 561 31.52 -14.96 18.54
CA GLY A 561 32.26 -16.07 17.96
C GLY A 561 33.65 -15.72 17.45
N VAL A 562 34.36 -16.72 16.95
CA VAL A 562 35.78 -16.62 16.58
C VAL A 562 36.02 -16.33 15.11
N LEU A 563 35.01 -16.51 14.25
CA LEU A 563 35.12 -16.26 12.81
C LEU A 563 34.91 -14.78 12.48
N ALA A 564 33.71 -14.30 12.77
CA ALA A 564 33.29 -12.94 12.45
C ALA A 564 32.59 -12.31 13.66
N GLY A 565 32.79 -12.82 14.88
CA GLY A 565 32.26 -12.22 16.10
C GLY A 565 30.73 -12.19 16.17
N TYR A 566 30.04 -13.11 15.49
CA TYR A 566 28.58 -13.27 15.61
C TYR A 566 28.24 -14.23 16.76
N PRO A 567 27.02 -14.19 17.31
CA PRO A 567 26.63 -15.09 18.37
C PRO A 567 26.75 -16.57 17.97
N VAL A 568 27.31 -17.37 18.87
CA VAL A 568 27.50 -18.81 18.72
C VAL A 568 26.25 -19.54 19.20
N VAL A 569 25.73 -20.45 18.38
CA VAL A 569 24.53 -21.25 18.67
C VAL A 569 24.80 -22.72 18.39
N ASP A 570 23.91 -23.58 18.89
CA ASP A 570 23.93 -25.03 18.65
C ASP A 570 25.28 -25.68 19.03
N VAL A 571 25.70 -25.44 20.27
CA VAL A 571 26.92 -26.02 20.84
C VAL A 571 26.68 -26.62 22.21
N LYS A 572 27.29 -27.78 22.45
CA LYS A 572 27.27 -28.48 23.73
C LYS A 572 28.67 -28.54 24.31
N VAL A 573 28.78 -28.23 25.59
CA VAL A 573 30.07 -28.16 26.29
C VAL A 573 30.06 -29.10 27.48
N HIS A 574 31.04 -30.00 27.52
CA HIS A 574 31.32 -30.86 28.66
C HIS A 574 32.51 -30.29 29.43
N LEU A 575 32.34 -30.02 30.71
CA LEU A 575 33.45 -29.69 31.62
C LEU A 575 34.03 -31.01 32.16
N THR A 576 35.16 -31.45 31.60
CA THR A 576 35.71 -32.79 31.85
C THR A 576 36.80 -32.81 32.91
N PHE A 577 37.60 -31.74 33.01
CA PHE A 577 38.70 -31.65 33.96
C PHE A 577 39.03 -30.19 34.33
N GLY A 578 39.92 -30.00 35.30
CA GLY A 578 40.52 -28.71 35.65
C GLY A 578 41.40 -28.83 36.87
N SER A 579 41.88 -27.69 37.36
CA SER A 579 42.59 -27.63 38.64
C SER A 579 42.40 -26.26 39.30
N TYR A 580 42.65 -26.20 40.59
CA TYR A 580 42.59 -24.97 41.37
C TYR A 580 43.83 -24.81 42.25
N HIS A 581 44.05 -23.60 42.77
CA HIS A 581 45.08 -23.30 43.75
C HIS A 581 44.41 -22.72 45.00
N ASP A 582 44.71 -23.25 46.18
CA ASP A 582 43.96 -22.94 47.42
C ASP A 582 43.90 -21.45 47.78
N VAL A 583 44.92 -20.67 47.39
CA VAL A 583 45.05 -19.25 47.77
C VAL A 583 44.68 -18.29 46.63
N ASP A 584 44.99 -18.70 45.39
CA ASP A 584 44.96 -17.81 44.21
C ASP A 584 43.74 -18.07 43.32
N SER A 585 43.01 -19.16 43.53
CA SER A 585 41.77 -19.41 42.80
C SER A 585 40.63 -18.55 43.28
N ASN A 586 39.88 -18.01 42.32
CA ASN A 586 38.70 -17.20 42.55
C ASN A 586 37.74 -17.29 41.36
N GLU A 587 36.51 -16.83 41.56
CA GLU A 587 35.43 -16.89 40.56
C GLU A 587 35.83 -16.25 39.22
N ASN A 588 36.47 -15.08 39.25
CA ASN A 588 36.88 -14.38 38.03
C ASN A 588 37.94 -15.16 37.25
N ALA A 589 38.87 -15.82 37.94
CA ALA A 589 39.91 -16.62 37.29
C ALA A 589 39.33 -17.84 36.56
N PHE A 590 38.35 -18.53 37.17
CA PHE A 590 37.63 -19.64 36.51
C PHE A 590 36.71 -19.18 35.39
N ARG A 591 36.11 -17.99 35.52
CA ARG A 591 35.36 -17.35 34.43
C ARG A 591 36.24 -17.10 33.21
N MET A 592 37.42 -16.49 33.41
CA MET A 592 38.38 -16.26 32.31
C MET A 592 38.92 -17.58 31.73
N ALA A 593 39.18 -18.58 32.58
CA ALA A 593 39.60 -19.91 32.13
C ALA A 593 38.55 -20.56 31.21
N GLY A 594 37.27 -20.50 31.58
CA GLY A 594 36.15 -20.97 30.74
C GLY A 594 36.08 -20.25 29.40
N SER A 595 36.18 -18.91 29.39
CA SER A 595 36.19 -18.13 28.14
C SER A 595 37.38 -18.48 27.23
N MET A 596 38.57 -18.70 27.80
CA MET A 596 39.77 -19.09 27.05
C MET A 596 39.62 -20.49 26.45
N ALA A 597 39.20 -21.46 27.27
CA ALA A 597 38.97 -22.84 26.84
C ALA A 597 37.97 -22.89 25.68
N PHE A 598 36.86 -22.17 25.78
CA PHE A 598 35.83 -22.12 24.74
C PHE A 598 36.33 -21.50 23.43
N LYS A 599 37.05 -20.37 23.47
CA LYS A 599 37.62 -19.75 22.26
C LYS A 599 38.61 -20.68 21.55
N GLU A 600 39.43 -21.40 22.31
CA GLU A 600 40.37 -22.35 21.74
C GLU A 600 39.65 -23.58 21.17
N ALA A 601 38.62 -24.08 21.87
CA ALA A 601 37.83 -25.21 21.43
C ALA A 601 37.09 -24.89 20.13
N MET A 602 36.45 -23.72 20.04
CA MET A 602 35.81 -23.22 18.82
C MET A 602 36.77 -23.21 17.62
N ARG A 603 38.02 -22.74 17.79
CA ARG A 603 39.02 -22.73 16.70
C ARG A 603 39.41 -24.13 16.23
N LYS A 604 39.47 -25.09 17.15
CA LYS A 604 39.80 -26.50 16.85
C LYS A 604 38.61 -27.26 16.26
N ALA A 605 37.38 -26.83 16.57
CA ALA A 605 36.13 -27.50 16.24
C ALA A 605 35.61 -27.24 14.80
N LYS A 606 36.42 -26.61 13.93
CA LYS A 606 36.04 -26.19 12.57
C LYS A 606 34.78 -25.31 12.60
N PRO A 607 34.90 -24.05 13.05
CA PRO A 607 33.76 -23.16 13.17
C PRO A 607 33.22 -22.82 11.78
N VAL A 608 31.92 -22.58 11.69
CA VAL A 608 31.22 -22.24 10.45
C VAL A 608 30.19 -21.14 10.69
N LEU A 609 29.95 -20.33 9.66
CA LEU A 609 28.92 -19.30 9.66
C LEU A 609 27.57 -19.89 9.24
N LEU A 610 26.52 -19.47 9.93
CA LEU A 610 25.14 -19.76 9.62
C LEU A 610 24.43 -18.48 9.17
N GLU A 611 23.59 -18.61 8.15
CA GLU A 611 22.70 -17.56 7.65
C GLU A 611 21.23 -17.91 7.90
N PRO A 612 20.36 -16.92 8.12
CA PRO A 612 18.93 -17.15 8.30
C PRO A 612 18.26 -17.52 6.97
N MET A 613 17.53 -18.62 6.98
CA MET A 613 16.70 -19.11 5.87
C MET A 613 15.24 -18.72 6.10
N MET A 614 14.62 -18.18 5.07
CA MET A 614 13.22 -17.77 5.06
C MET A 614 12.38 -18.84 4.36
N ALA A 615 11.23 -19.19 4.94
CA ALA A 615 10.17 -19.85 4.20
C ALA A 615 9.45 -18.77 3.37
N VAL A 616 9.46 -18.92 2.04
CA VAL A 616 8.92 -17.96 1.08
C VAL A 616 7.75 -18.62 0.36
N GLU A 617 6.63 -17.91 0.31
CA GLU A 617 5.47 -18.29 -0.50
C GLU A 617 5.25 -17.21 -1.57
N VAL A 618 5.13 -17.62 -2.84
CA VAL A 618 4.90 -16.71 -3.96
C VAL A 618 3.62 -17.10 -4.68
N GLU A 619 2.68 -16.17 -4.75
CA GLU A 619 1.45 -16.31 -5.54
C GLU A 619 1.65 -15.64 -6.90
N THR A 620 1.47 -16.39 -7.99
CA THR A 620 1.66 -15.88 -9.35
C THR A 620 0.67 -16.51 -10.34
N PRO A 621 0.28 -15.79 -11.40
CA PRO A 621 -0.40 -16.43 -12.53
C PRO A 621 0.47 -17.52 -13.17
N GLU A 622 -0.17 -18.53 -13.75
CA GLU A 622 0.49 -19.70 -14.36
C GLU A 622 1.48 -19.30 -15.46
N ASP A 623 1.14 -18.28 -16.26
CA ASP A 623 1.98 -17.77 -17.36
C ASP A 623 3.38 -17.31 -16.91
N PHE A 624 3.53 -16.86 -15.66
CA PHE A 624 4.79 -16.33 -15.13
C PHE A 624 5.52 -17.30 -14.20
N MET A 625 4.95 -18.47 -13.94
CA MET A 625 5.49 -19.48 -13.02
C MET A 625 6.96 -19.83 -13.34
N GLY A 626 7.29 -20.02 -14.63
CA GLY A 626 8.66 -20.35 -15.05
C GLY A 626 9.67 -19.27 -14.67
N ASN A 627 9.29 -17.98 -14.80
CA ASN A 627 10.14 -16.86 -14.43
C ASN A 627 10.35 -16.79 -12.92
N VAL A 628 9.30 -17.00 -12.14
CA VAL A 628 9.35 -17.00 -10.66
C VAL A 628 10.27 -18.10 -10.14
N MET A 629 10.14 -19.32 -10.66
CA MET A 629 11.02 -20.43 -10.29
C MET A 629 12.49 -20.16 -10.65
N GLY A 630 12.73 -19.57 -11.82
CA GLY A 630 14.07 -19.17 -12.26
C GLY A 630 14.71 -18.14 -11.32
N ASP A 631 13.97 -17.10 -10.94
CA ASP A 631 14.45 -16.05 -10.03
C ASP A 631 14.75 -16.62 -8.63
N LEU A 632 13.82 -17.39 -8.04
CA LEU A 632 14.02 -18.05 -6.74
C LEU A 632 15.26 -18.96 -6.76
N SER A 633 15.43 -19.76 -7.82
CA SER A 633 16.60 -20.65 -7.95
C SER A 633 17.91 -19.86 -8.09
N SER A 634 17.89 -18.75 -8.83
CA SER A 634 19.07 -17.86 -8.96
C SER A 634 19.51 -17.24 -7.64
N ARG A 635 18.56 -17.08 -6.71
CA ARG A 635 18.73 -16.54 -5.34
C ARG A 635 19.08 -17.61 -4.31
N ARG A 636 19.61 -18.77 -4.75
CA ARG A 636 19.93 -19.93 -3.89
C ARG A 636 18.69 -20.50 -3.17
N GLY A 637 17.50 -20.24 -3.72
CA GLY A 637 16.24 -20.76 -3.20
C GLY A 637 16.06 -22.25 -3.48
N ILE A 638 15.58 -22.99 -2.50
CA ILE A 638 15.22 -24.40 -2.61
C ILE A 638 13.70 -24.50 -2.71
N VAL A 639 13.18 -24.73 -3.92
CA VAL A 639 11.74 -24.89 -4.16
C VAL A 639 11.27 -26.20 -3.52
N GLN A 640 10.30 -26.10 -2.62
CA GLN A 640 9.73 -27.22 -1.86
C GLN A 640 8.56 -27.87 -2.60
N GLY A 641 7.77 -27.06 -3.31
CA GLY A 641 6.58 -27.54 -3.98
C GLY A 641 5.77 -26.42 -4.59
N MET A 642 4.74 -26.83 -5.31
CA MET A 642 3.84 -25.95 -6.03
C MET A 642 2.42 -26.47 -5.88
N GLU A 643 1.50 -25.56 -5.58
CA GLU A 643 0.09 -25.86 -5.35
C GLU A 643 -0.79 -24.95 -6.22
N ASP A 644 -1.95 -25.47 -6.61
CA ASP A 644 -2.99 -24.65 -7.24
C ASP A 644 -3.70 -23.84 -6.16
N ILE A 645 -3.86 -22.53 -6.38
CA ILE A 645 -4.67 -21.70 -5.48
C ILE A 645 -6.14 -22.09 -5.67
N ALA A 646 -6.80 -22.43 -4.56
CA ALA A 646 -8.21 -22.79 -4.57
C ALA A 646 -9.06 -21.67 -5.20
N GLY A 647 -9.87 -22.01 -6.20
CA GLY A 647 -10.67 -21.05 -6.98
C GLY A 647 -10.03 -20.60 -8.31
N GLY A 648 -8.88 -21.15 -8.71
CA GLY A 648 -8.31 -20.95 -10.05
C GLY A 648 -7.60 -19.61 -10.26
N GLY A 649 -7.24 -18.91 -9.18
CA GLY A 649 -6.64 -17.57 -9.21
C GLY A 649 -5.14 -17.53 -9.54
N GLY A 650 -4.48 -18.68 -9.69
CA GLY A 650 -3.05 -18.76 -9.97
C GLY A 650 -2.40 -19.96 -9.30
N LYS A 651 -1.09 -19.89 -9.15
CA LYS A 651 -0.23 -20.92 -8.56
C LYS A 651 0.48 -20.36 -7.33
N LEU A 652 0.60 -21.19 -6.30
CA LEU A 652 1.39 -20.92 -5.10
C LEU A 652 2.71 -21.70 -5.19
N VAL A 653 3.84 -20.99 -5.12
CA VAL A 653 5.19 -21.57 -5.12
C VAL A 653 5.79 -21.43 -3.73
N ARG A 654 6.16 -22.55 -3.11
CA ARG A 654 6.84 -22.58 -1.79
C ARG A 654 8.33 -22.81 -1.97
N ALA A 655 9.16 -21.99 -1.35
CA ALA A 655 10.62 -22.11 -1.40
C ALA A 655 11.28 -21.75 -0.07
N GLU A 656 12.49 -22.26 0.16
CA GLU A 656 13.37 -21.79 1.24
C GLU A 656 14.48 -20.95 0.64
N VAL A 657 14.59 -19.67 1.04
CA VAL A 657 15.56 -18.72 0.45
C VAL A 657 16.35 -18.02 1.55
N PRO A 658 17.68 -17.85 1.42
CA PRO A 658 18.44 -17.07 2.38
C PRO A 658 17.97 -15.62 2.44
N LEU A 659 17.80 -15.05 3.65
CA LEU A 659 17.31 -13.67 3.82
C LEU A 659 18.19 -12.65 3.09
N ALA A 660 19.51 -12.88 3.05
CA ALA A 660 20.48 -12.04 2.36
C ALA A 660 20.20 -11.88 0.85
N GLU A 661 19.61 -12.91 0.24
CA GLU A 661 19.25 -12.95 -1.18
C GLU A 661 17.83 -12.43 -1.44
N MET A 662 17.04 -12.15 -0.41
CA MET A 662 15.67 -11.65 -0.53
C MET A 662 15.60 -10.11 -0.60
N PHE A 663 16.70 -9.41 -0.35
CA PHE A 663 16.73 -7.95 -0.48
C PHE A 663 16.42 -7.51 -1.92
N GLY A 664 15.38 -6.70 -2.08
CA GLY A 664 14.90 -6.25 -3.38
C GLY A 664 14.14 -7.31 -4.18
N TYR A 665 13.76 -8.45 -3.58
CA TYR A 665 13.01 -9.50 -4.27
C TYR A 665 11.65 -9.01 -4.79
N SER A 666 10.95 -8.15 -4.04
CA SER A 666 9.72 -7.50 -4.50
C SER A 666 9.86 -6.84 -5.87
N THR A 667 11.01 -6.18 -6.12
CA THR A 667 11.29 -5.47 -7.36
C THR A 667 11.56 -6.46 -8.50
N SER A 668 12.40 -7.48 -8.29
CA SER A 668 12.67 -8.50 -9.34
C SER A 668 11.42 -9.32 -9.66
N LEU A 669 10.65 -9.72 -8.64
CA LEU A 669 9.41 -10.44 -8.81
C LEU A 669 8.39 -9.63 -9.60
N ARG A 670 8.26 -8.34 -9.30
CA ARG A 670 7.37 -7.42 -10.05
C ARG A 670 7.79 -7.36 -11.52
N SER A 671 9.08 -7.21 -11.81
CA SER A 671 9.57 -7.22 -13.21
C SER A 671 9.33 -8.57 -13.90
N ALA A 672 9.58 -9.69 -13.22
CA ALA A 672 9.43 -11.04 -13.77
C ALA A 672 7.98 -11.45 -14.07
N THR A 673 7.02 -10.83 -13.37
CA THR A 673 5.59 -11.18 -13.41
C THR A 673 4.70 -10.05 -13.91
N GLN A 674 5.30 -8.98 -14.45
CA GLN A 674 4.60 -7.75 -14.85
C GLN A 674 3.77 -7.16 -13.69
N GLY A 675 4.20 -7.38 -12.45
CA GLY A 675 3.55 -6.90 -11.22
C GLY A 675 2.30 -7.65 -10.81
N ARG A 676 2.07 -8.86 -11.35
CA ARG A 676 0.92 -9.70 -11.01
C ARG A 676 1.16 -10.69 -9.88
N ALA A 677 2.41 -10.91 -9.47
CA ALA A 677 2.73 -11.79 -8.36
C ALA A 677 2.90 -11.04 -7.03
N THR A 678 2.61 -11.76 -5.95
CA THR A 678 2.85 -11.33 -4.56
C THR A 678 3.65 -12.39 -3.83
N TYR A 679 4.32 -12.02 -2.75
CA TYR A 679 5.04 -12.99 -1.91
C TYR A 679 4.93 -12.63 -0.44
N THR A 680 5.06 -13.65 0.39
CA THR A 680 5.23 -13.55 1.84
C THR A 680 6.48 -14.31 2.25
N MET A 681 7.07 -13.96 3.39
CA MET A 681 8.18 -14.73 3.95
C MET A 681 8.21 -14.69 5.47
N GLU A 682 8.64 -15.78 6.07
CA GLU A 682 8.82 -15.91 7.52
C GLU A 682 10.15 -16.62 7.85
N PHE A 683 10.72 -16.33 9.02
CA PHE A 683 11.95 -17.00 9.45
C PHE A 683 11.67 -18.49 9.68
N LYS A 684 12.49 -19.36 9.08
CA LYS A 684 12.38 -20.81 9.25
C LYS A 684 13.43 -21.35 10.20
N GLN A 685 14.70 -21.18 9.83
CA GLN A 685 15.84 -21.74 10.56
C GLN A 685 17.15 -21.08 10.14
N TYR A 686 18.21 -21.34 10.90
CA TYR A 686 19.57 -21.05 10.47
C TYR A 686 20.14 -22.22 9.66
N ALA A 687 20.81 -21.93 8.55
CA ALA A 687 21.49 -22.94 7.72
C ALA A 687 22.94 -22.53 7.46
N GLU A 688 23.78 -23.52 7.15
CA GLU A 688 25.19 -23.30 6.86
C GLU A 688 25.36 -22.43 5.60
N THR A 689 26.15 -21.36 5.74
CA THR A 689 26.47 -20.44 4.65
C THR A 689 27.45 -21.08 3.66
N PRO A 690 27.23 -20.96 2.33
CA PRO A 690 28.20 -21.37 1.33
C PRO A 690 29.58 -20.70 1.51
N ALA A 691 30.64 -21.40 1.15
CA ALA A 691 32.02 -20.96 1.42
C ALA A 691 32.35 -19.56 0.86
N ASN A 692 31.91 -19.28 -0.37
CA ASN A 692 32.11 -17.98 -1.03
C ASN A 692 31.43 -16.82 -0.29
N VAL A 693 30.21 -17.05 0.24
CA VAL A 693 29.47 -16.04 1.01
C VAL A 693 30.10 -15.88 2.41
N SER A 694 30.47 -16.99 3.04
CA SER A 694 31.13 -16.97 4.36
C SER A 694 32.43 -16.17 4.33
N GLU A 695 33.28 -16.38 3.32
CA GLU A 695 34.54 -15.62 3.18
C GLU A 695 34.30 -14.12 3.00
N ALA A 696 33.29 -13.74 2.20
CA ALA A 696 32.94 -12.34 1.99
C ALA A 696 32.49 -11.65 3.29
N VAL A 697 31.64 -12.32 4.09
CA VAL A 697 31.15 -11.78 5.37
C VAL A 697 32.28 -11.64 6.38
N ILE A 698 33.17 -12.64 6.49
CA ILE A 698 34.33 -12.59 7.39
C ILE A 698 35.26 -11.42 7.01
N ASN A 699 35.55 -11.25 5.72
CA ASN A 699 36.40 -10.18 5.24
C ASN A 699 35.81 -8.78 5.45
N ALA A 700 34.48 -8.63 5.32
CA ALA A 700 33.80 -7.35 5.53
C ALA A 700 33.87 -6.85 6.96
N LYS A 701 33.91 -7.76 7.96
CA LYS A 701 33.98 -7.39 9.39
C LYS A 701 35.40 -7.23 9.93
N THR A 702 36.40 -7.68 9.17
CA THR A 702 37.83 -7.58 9.53
C THR A 702 38.46 -6.27 9.03
N LYS A 703 37.79 -5.57 8.11
CA LYS A 703 38.08 -4.18 7.72
C LYS A 703 37.33 -3.21 8.63
#